data_AF-A0A7S0CQX8-F1
#
_entry.id   AF-A0A7S0CQX8-F1
#
_cell.length_a   1.000
_cell.length_b   1.000
_cell.length_c   1.000
_cell.angle_alpha   90.00
_cell.angle_beta   90.00
_cell.angle_gamma   90.00
#
_symmetry.space_group_name_H-M   'P 1'
#
loop_
_entity.id
_entity.type
_entity.pdbx_description
1 polymer ?
#
loop_
_entity_poly.entity_id
_entity_poly.type
_entity_poly.pdbx_seq_one_letter_code
_entity_poly.pdbx_strand_id
1 'polypeptide(L)'
;RILRRTRLKTIRNLLAMHGAKSATIALAIAACLGGAQAATLGASPGSTYDTTADVTAELAVGDSMATMKTSAAAGNRNTAVSEYETNVKTLFDATLGTVKTAFDNEYSTEFGANWVDGMADATESATIPDAAKNELIEKTLMDMVTMHLVLDKIDSSTADADWDAAAAYYIGSTTGTTRTGFTTYDRAEKRAADFNTEESSGEASINAAIITALKTPSTTNRDKIIELYQVLYLQNVLKYTYEIDTELAEGDATELSEVVGEGLAFWRILKPWLKASNPAGATTLDGIFELENIPSSGKPTVQGARHWNYCRAKPIIDAHFATLTAAGVTFGTYTPVTEDGTVCPDTIPTGAESGDYTIAGVTYTFTNDVGASLQFSEAIADIKALLTSGAAMSEVQAKYESSGLKGLADLPREALSTTYGLFTGNDGHASVTWISDLMTKALASPNTWAPKYSARAEIIEKTLMDALAVQLILDDLEHAIDGDHTLAEGVAFVDHAAAKFLGTSTARTSTVFERGNKRGLNYGTTDGTNSDASKAILAALKACAAATSVDARTTQVEIIKLQIKVIYAQATLRYAKLVGDDIADASAYEEHQAEGMAFFNVIFPWLKASSVSTADIEVLGNFFDVEAAPDSFNDFAYCKTKKAMETFLGADASDMGTLDAADEDGTTCAATLPSGATGVVTDVGTYYPAGGEDIGGSLSFSVAVMKTLDLLDEPSSFADVLDSFRKTGLAGSADTSRVGEPVWDMFKTYFGSPTWMTDYVETVVDNEATPTTNSAAREEMIEKTIRDAVATQAILSDLYRGSQGVTDAHDRYWNHGAAKYIGTQDDRSVTVYNRANKRAANFGTLEGDGETAVANEVAVAALIAGAASGASAATRAAQYAIVKKQILVIYSQCVLRYANYLDGAFIDGSEYADHQAEGQAFWRVIAPFVKEVNANGATFLEGIFDLSRETSEKTHYCRAKAILSDLGVTDAEIGTLEDIRYANCDGVEVPEDATEYLATTGTVSGASRFAAAFSVAAVGAAAVCVFGL
;
A
#
# COMPACT_ATOMS: atom_id res chain seq x y z
N ARG A 1 -23.70 18.72 2.32
CA ARG A 1 -23.35 19.42 3.59
C ARG A 1 -23.25 20.94 3.42
N ILE A 2 -24.14 21.50 2.60
CA ILE A 2 -24.55 22.89 2.56
C ILE A 2 -25.76 23.00 3.51
N LEU A 3 -25.84 24.05 4.33
CA LEU A 3 -26.92 24.44 5.29
C LEU A 3 -26.55 24.34 6.79
N ARG A 4 -26.10 25.46 7.37
CA ARG A 4 -26.71 26.11 8.55
C ARG A 4 -25.95 27.40 8.93
N ARG A 5 -26.20 28.46 8.17
CA ARG A 5 -26.08 29.86 8.62
C ARG A 5 -27.46 30.51 8.47
N THR A 6 -27.80 31.40 9.41
CA THR A 6 -28.85 32.45 9.40
C THR A 6 -30.18 32.18 10.14
N ARG A 7 -30.34 32.85 11.31
CA ARG A 7 -31.47 33.67 11.84
C ARG A 7 -31.25 33.79 13.37
N LEU A 8 -31.28 34.94 14.03
CA LEU A 8 -32.30 36.01 13.95
C LEU A 8 -31.71 37.42 14.14
N LYS A 9 -32.09 38.30 13.21
CA LYS A 9 -32.29 39.74 13.44
C LYS A 9 -33.68 39.96 14.06
N THR A 10 -33.78 41.04 14.84
CA THR A 10 -34.97 41.85 15.18
C THR A 10 -35.49 41.67 16.61
N ILE A 11 -35.22 42.65 17.48
CA ILE A 11 -36.23 43.53 18.10
C ILE A 11 -35.52 44.81 18.58
N ARG A 12 -36.14 45.95 18.25
CA ARG A 12 -35.92 47.35 18.68
C ARG A 12 -34.89 48.21 17.92
N ASN A 13 -35.27 48.55 16.68
CA ASN A 13 -35.36 49.96 16.31
C ASN A 13 -36.47 50.62 17.15
N LEU A 14 -36.12 51.50 18.08
CA LEU A 14 -36.95 52.62 18.61
C LEU A 14 -36.26 53.17 19.87
N LEU A 15 -35.26 54.03 19.69
CA LEU A 15 -35.03 55.25 20.44
C LEU A 15 -33.72 55.92 19.97
N ALA A 16 -33.81 57.23 19.72
CA ALA A 16 -32.71 58.18 19.53
C ALA A 16 -32.09 58.36 18.13
N MET A 17 -32.92 58.52 17.09
CA MET A 17 -32.75 59.70 16.23
C MET A 17 -33.30 60.91 16.99
N HIS A 18 -32.42 61.61 17.71
CA HIS A 18 -32.49 63.04 18.07
C HIS A 18 -31.35 63.29 19.06
N GLY A 19 -30.26 63.89 18.59
CA GLY A 19 -29.09 64.17 19.42
C GLY A 19 -27.82 64.57 18.67
N ALA A 20 -27.87 64.77 17.36
CA ALA A 20 -26.77 65.30 16.53
C ALA A 20 -26.44 66.79 16.83
N LYS A 21 -26.59 67.25 18.08
CA LYS A 21 -26.29 68.63 18.51
C LYS A 21 -25.54 68.73 19.85
N SER A 22 -25.10 67.60 20.43
CA SER A 22 -24.41 67.62 21.74
C SER A 22 -22.90 67.30 21.66
N ALA A 23 -22.42 66.66 20.59
CA ALA A 23 -21.02 66.24 20.47
C ALA A 23 -20.05 67.40 20.14
N THR A 24 -20.52 68.45 19.46
CA THR A 24 -19.69 69.62 19.10
C THR A 24 -19.46 70.56 20.28
N ILE A 25 -20.23 70.44 21.37
CA ILE A 25 -20.04 71.23 22.60
C ILE A 25 -19.15 70.48 23.62
N ALA A 26 -19.08 69.14 23.57
CA ALA A 26 -18.13 68.37 24.37
C ALA A 26 -16.68 68.52 23.88
N LEU A 27 -16.47 68.64 22.57
CA LEU A 27 -15.14 68.86 21.98
C LEU A 27 -14.56 70.27 22.26
N ALA A 28 -15.42 71.26 22.50
CA ALA A 28 -15.01 72.62 22.84
C ALA A 28 -14.73 72.84 24.34
N ILE A 29 -15.13 71.90 25.21
CA ILE A 29 -14.86 71.95 26.66
C ILE A 29 -13.62 71.11 27.02
N ALA A 30 -13.33 70.02 26.30
CA ALA A 30 -12.12 69.23 26.48
C ALA A 30 -10.83 69.97 26.06
N ALA A 31 -10.91 70.88 25.08
CA ALA A 31 -9.78 71.70 24.64
C ALA A 31 -9.37 72.82 25.64
N CYS A 32 -10.10 73.00 26.75
CA CYS A 32 -9.85 74.05 27.74
C CYS A 32 -9.46 73.54 29.14
N LEU A 33 -9.22 72.24 29.32
CA LEU A 33 -8.69 71.67 30.57
C LEU A 33 -7.45 70.82 30.25
N GLY A 34 -6.32 71.50 30.08
CA GLY A 34 -5.01 70.87 30.07
C GLY A 34 -4.70 70.29 31.44
N GLY A 35 -4.88 68.98 31.58
CA GLY A 35 -4.40 68.17 32.68
C GLY A 35 -4.26 66.75 32.17
N ALA A 36 -3.04 66.25 32.09
CA ALA A 36 -2.71 64.87 31.73
C ALA A 36 -3.59 63.92 32.54
N GLN A 37 -4.38 63.07 31.87
CA GLN A 37 -5.15 62.04 32.57
C GLN A 37 -4.38 60.73 32.51
N ALA A 38 -4.05 60.22 33.70
CA ALA A 38 -3.69 58.83 33.95
C ALA A 38 -4.69 57.88 33.26
N ALA A 39 -4.18 56.90 32.52
CA ALA A 39 -4.98 55.85 31.88
C ALA A 39 -4.85 54.54 32.67
N THR A 40 -5.94 53.80 32.82
CA THR A 40 -5.89 52.42 33.35
C THR A 40 -5.88 51.45 32.17
N LEU A 41 -4.76 50.73 32.02
CA LEU A 41 -4.57 49.65 31.05
C LEU A 41 -4.92 48.31 31.74
N GLY A 42 -5.51 47.36 31.03
CA GLY A 42 -5.78 46.03 31.59
C GLY A 42 -7.07 45.39 31.07
N ALA A 43 -7.07 44.05 30.97
CA ALA A 43 -8.11 43.31 30.24
C ALA A 43 -8.81 42.20 31.04
N SER A 44 -8.29 41.79 32.21
CA SER A 44 -8.89 40.76 33.05
C SER A 44 -9.06 41.27 34.51
N PRO A 45 -10.06 40.79 35.29
CA PRO A 45 -10.21 41.17 36.69
C PRO A 45 -9.01 40.68 37.53
N GLY A 46 -7.95 41.49 37.63
CA GLY A 46 -6.75 41.16 38.41
C GLY A 46 -5.48 41.87 37.96
N SER A 47 -5.40 42.26 36.68
CA SER A 47 -4.15 42.72 36.04
C SER A 47 -4.31 44.10 35.40
N THR A 48 -4.64 45.08 36.24
CA THR A 48 -4.68 46.49 35.83
C THR A 48 -3.31 47.14 36.03
N TYR A 49 -2.94 48.01 35.09
CA TYR A 49 -1.77 48.87 35.14
C TYR A 49 -2.26 50.32 35.05
N ASP A 50 -2.04 51.09 36.11
CA ASP A 50 -2.43 52.50 36.16
C ASP A 50 -1.24 53.35 35.74
N THR A 51 -1.36 54.08 34.63
CA THR A 51 -0.31 55.00 34.20
C THR A 51 -0.33 56.27 35.02
N THR A 52 0.85 56.83 35.27
CA THR A 52 1.03 58.15 35.87
C THR A 52 1.30 59.23 34.81
N ALA A 53 1.73 58.82 33.61
CA ALA A 53 1.99 59.64 32.44
C ALA A 53 0.88 59.57 31.37
N ASP A 54 0.85 60.56 30.48
CA ASP A 54 0.05 60.54 29.25
C ASP A 54 0.73 59.62 28.22
N VAL A 55 0.03 58.54 27.85
CA VAL A 55 0.51 57.49 26.94
C VAL A 55 -0.27 57.43 25.62
N THR A 56 -0.92 58.54 25.24
CA THR A 56 -1.82 58.58 24.08
C THR A 56 -1.09 58.26 22.76
N ALA A 57 0.17 58.68 22.63
CA ALA A 57 0.97 58.45 21.43
C ALA A 57 1.34 56.96 21.27
N GLU A 58 1.65 56.31 22.38
CA GLU A 58 1.99 54.89 22.45
C GLU A 58 0.78 54.01 22.12
N LEU A 59 -0.40 54.38 22.64
CA LEU A 59 -1.65 53.68 22.32
C LEU A 59 -2.04 53.78 20.84
N ALA A 60 -1.72 54.91 20.18
CA ALA A 60 -1.97 55.09 18.74
C ALA A 60 -1.14 54.12 17.88
N VAL A 61 0.03 53.67 18.34
CA VAL A 61 0.79 52.62 17.65
C VAL A 61 0.01 51.31 17.61
N GLY A 62 -0.70 50.96 18.68
CA GLY A 62 -1.58 49.77 18.70
C GLY A 62 -2.70 49.83 17.65
N ASP A 63 -3.27 51.01 17.39
CA ASP A 63 -4.27 51.21 16.33
C ASP A 63 -3.68 51.07 14.92
N SER A 64 -2.45 51.56 14.72
CA SER A 64 -1.71 51.33 13.47
C SER A 64 -1.38 49.85 13.27
N MET A 65 -0.96 49.13 14.31
CA MET A 65 -0.73 47.67 14.26
C MET A 65 -1.99 46.90 13.86
N ALA A 66 -3.15 47.30 14.40
CA ALA A 66 -4.46 46.73 14.01
C ALA A 66 -4.77 46.94 12.52
N THR A 67 -4.46 48.13 12.01
CA THR A 67 -4.68 48.52 10.61
C THR A 67 -3.76 47.75 9.68
N MET A 68 -2.48 47.58 10.06
CA MET A 68 -1.51 46.79 9.33
C MET A 68 -1.96 45.34 9.17
N LYS A 69 -2.32 44.69 10.28
CA LYS A 69 -2.85 43.31 10.25
C LYS A 69 -4.06 43.16 9.35
N THR A 70 -5.05 44.03 9.53
CA THR A 70 -6.29 43.97 8.73
C THR A 70 -5.98 44.11 7.24
N SER A 71 -4.97 44.91 6.89
CA SER A 71 -4.53 45.11 5.52
C SER A 71 -3.74 43.89 4.99
N ALA A 72 -2.77 43.37 5.74
CA ALA A 72 -1.96 42.21 5.38
C ALA A 72 -2.83 40.94 5.22
N ALA A 73 -3.73 40.67 6.17
CA ALA A 73 -4.68 39.55 6.10
C ALA A 73 -5.67 39.67 4.93
N ALA A 74 -5.87 40.87 4.38
CA ALA A 74 -6.65 41.11 3.17
C ALA A 74 -5.80 41.07 1.88
N GLY A 75 -4.52 40.69 1.96
CA GLY A 75 -3.57 40.67 0.84
C GLY A 75 -3.03 42.06 0.43
N ASN A 76 -3.35 43.13 1.16
CA ASN A 76 -2.91 44.49 0.87
C ASN A 76 -1.63 44.84 1.62
N ARG A 77 -0.54 44.10 1.36
CA ARG A 77 0.76 44.26 2.03
C ARG A 77 1.35 45.66 1.90
N ASN A 78 1.22 46.29 0.72
CA ASN A 78 1.65 47.67 0.51
C ASN A 78 0.97 48.68 1.45
N THR A 79 -0.30 48.45 1.79
CA THR A 79 -1.03 49.29 2.75
C THR A 79 -0.52 49.05 4.17
N ALA A 80 -0.21 47.80 4.53
CA ALA A 80 0.39 47.49 5.83
C ALA A 80 1.77 48.14 5.97
N VAL A 81 2.65 47.99 4.97
CA VAL A 81 3.99 48.63 4.98
C VAL A 81 3.87 50.16 5.03
N SER A 82 2.97 50.75 4.25
CA SER A 82 2.77 52.22 4.27
C SER A 82 2.28 52.75 5.62
N GLU A 83 1.43 51.99 6.31
CA GLU A 83 0.97 52.33 7.66
C GLU A 83 2.13 52.27 8.67
N TYR A 84 3.00 51.25 8.59
CA TYR A 84 4.24 51.18 9.38
C TYR A 84 5.14 52.39 9.10
N GLU A 85 5.45 52.67 7.83
CA GLU A 85 6.35 53.76 7.42
C GLU A 85 5.86 55.13 7.92
N THR A 86 4.55 55.35 7.87
CA THR A 86 3.96 56.65 8.20
C THR A 86 3.85 56.86 9.70
N ASN A 87 3.41 55.84 10.45
CA ASN A 87 2.94 56.03 11.82
C ASN A 87 3.82 55.38 12.90
N VAL A 88 4.68 54.43 12.52
CA VAL A 88 5.45 53.63 13.50
C VAL A 88 6.95 53.75 13.29
N LYS A 89 7.42 53.76 12.04
CA LYS A 89 8.83 53.66 11.67
C LYS A 89 9.73 54.68 12.37
N THR A 90 9.29 55.94 12.45
CA THR A 90 10.09 57.00 13.10
C THR A 90 10.35 56.71 14.58
N LEU A 91 9.41 56.06 15.27
CA LEU A 91 9.57 55.66 16.66
C LEU A 91 10.54 54.48 16.78
N PHE A 92 10.45 53.50 15.87
CA PHE A 92 11.34 52.36 15.83
C PHE A 92 12.78 52.74 15.49
N ASP A 93 12.99 53.57 14.46
CA ASP A 93 14.32 54.03 14.04
C ASP A 93 15.02 54.84 15.14
N ALA A 94 14.25 55.42 16.07
CA ALA A 94 14.76 56.14 17.24
C ALA A 94 15.18 55.23 18.41
N THR A 95 14.88 53.93 18.35
CA THR A 95 15.24 52.99 19.42
C THR A 95 16.76 52.81 19.53
N LEU A 96 17.26 52.77 20.76
CA LEU A 96 18.67 52.62 21.12
C LEU A 96 18.76 51.72 22.36
N GLY A 97 19.68 50.77 22.39
CA GLY A 97 19.80 49.91 23.57
C GLY A 97 20.55 48.63 23.33
N THR A 98 20.58 47.80 24.38
CA THR A 98 21.33 46.54 24.37
C THR A 98 20.70 45.52 23.43
N VAL A 99 19.36 45.45 23.41
CA VAL A 99 18.59 44.58 22.53
C VAL A 99 18.73 45.00 21.07
N LYS A 100 18.51 46.30 20.77
CA LYS A 100 18.68 46.85 19.41
C LYS A 100 20.08 46.59 18.86
N THR A 101 21.12 46.73 19.70
CA THR A 101 22.51 46.44 19.31
C THR A 101 22.71 44.97 18.93
N ALA A 102 22.09 44.02 19.66
CA ALA A 102 22.20 42.60 19.35
C ALA A 102 21.57 42.28 17.97
N PHE A 103 20.41 42.86 17.67
CA PHE A 103 19.75 42.73 16.37
C PHE A 103 20.53 43.42 15.25
N ASP A 104 21.09 44.60 15.50
CA ASP A 104 21.92 45.29 14.52
C ASP A 104 23.15 44.47 14.15
N ASN A 105 23.80 43.83 15.12
CA ASN A 105 24.93 42.94 14.85
C ASN A 105 24.54 41.71 14.03
N GLU A 106 23.32 41.18 14.24
CA GLU A 106 22.84 40.00 13.52
C GLU A 106 22.40 40.34 12.09
N TYR A 107 21.59 41.38 11.93
CA TYR A 107 20.84 41.61 10.69
C TYR A 107 21.40 42.71 9.79
N SER A 108 22.20 43.66 10.32
CA SER A 108 22.63 44.81 9.49
C SER A 108 23.51 44.42 8.31
N THR A 109 24.18 43.27 8.39
CA THR A 109 25.00 42.75 7.29
C THR A 109 24.13 42.21 6.15
N GLU A 110 23.02 41.55 6.48
CA GLU A 110 22.14 40.87 5.53
C GLU A 110 21.09 41.84 4.94
N PHE A 111 20.45 42.64 5.78
CA PHE A 111 19.33 43.51 5.41
C PHE A 111 19.66 45.01 5.45
N GLY A 112 20.91 45.38 5.75
CA GLY A 112 21.34 46.76 5.89
C GLY A 112 20.96 47.42 7.22
N ALA A 113 21.34 48.68 7.41
CA ALA A 113 21.14 49.41 8.67
C ALA A 113 19.65 49.59 9.07
N ASN A 114 18.74 49.54 8.09
CA ASN A 114 17.29 49.56 8.29
C ASN A 114 16.71 48.15 8.10
N TRP A 115 17.20 47.19 8.88
CA TRP A 115 16.97 45.77 8.61
C TRP A 115 15.48 45.36 8.63
N VAL A 116 14.58 46.06 9.33
CA VAL A 116 13.12 45.79 9.25
C VAL A 116 12.59 46.07 7.84
N ASP A 117 12.97 47.21 7.26
CA ASP A 117 12.58 47.60 5.90
C ASP A 117 13.19 46.60 4.90
N GLY A 118 14.47 46.27 5.07
CA GLY A 118 15.16 45.28 4.25
C GLY A 118 14.52 43.89 4.32
N MET A 119 14.02 43.46 5.48
CA MET A 119 13.27 42.21 5.62
C MET A 119 11.91 42.27 4.91
N ALA A 120 11.19 43.39 4.99
CA ALA A 120 9.92 43.57 4.28
C ALA A 120 10.12 43.56 2.75
N ASP A 121 11.14 44.26 2.26
CA ASP A 121 11.54 44.28 0.85
C ASP A 121 11.98 42.90 0.35
N ALA A 122 12.79 42.18 1.14
CA ALA A 122 13.20 40.82 0.84
C ALA A 122 12.00 39.87 0.77
N THR A 123 11.01 40.04 1.65
CA THR A 123 9.79 39.22 1.67
C THR A 123 8.92 39.49 0.43
N GLU A 124 8.74 40.76 0.06
CA GLU A 124 7.92 41.10 -1.12
C GLU A 124 8.59 40.64 -2.42
N SER A 125 9.92 40.73 -2.50
CA SER A 125 10.72 40.29 -3.65
C SER A 125 10.94 38.77 -3.73
N ALA A 126 10.71 38.03 -2.64
CA ALA A 126 10.83 36.58 -2.63
C ALA A 126 9.82 35.92 -3.57
N THR A 127 10.26 34.86 -4.25
CA THR A 127 9.38 34.02 -5.07
C THR A 127 8.77 32.95 -4.16
N ILE A 128 7.79 33.34 -3.34
CA ILE A 128 7.07 32.46 -2.39
C ILE A 128 5.56 32.77 -2.43
N PRO A 129 4.68 31.88 -1.94
CA PRO A 129 3.23 32.11 -1.96
C PRO A 129 2.82 33.37 -1.21
N ASP A 130 1.77 34.03 -1.70
CA ASP A 130 1.26 35.29 -1.11
C ASP A 130 0.85 35.13 0.36
N ALA A 131 0.36 33.95 0.74
CA ALA A 131 -0.05 33.69 2.11
C ALA A 131 1.14 33.69 3.09
N ALA A 132 2.26 33.06 2.70
CA ALA A 132 3.51 33.14 3.45
C ALA A 132 4.04 34.58 3.55
N LYS A 133 3.94 35.37 2.47
CA LYS A 133 4.32 36.80 2.49
C LYS A 133 3.48 37.60 3.47
N ASN A 134 2.18 37.34 3.52
CA ASN A 134 1.27 38.04 4.43
C ASN A 134 1.65 37.77 5.89
N GLU A 135 1.91 36.51 6.25
CA GLU A 135 2.32 36.13 7.60
C GLU A 135 3.68 36.71 7.99
N LEU A 136 4.68 36.62 7.11
CA LEU A 136 6.01 37.18 7.35
C LEU A 136 5.98 38.68 7.61
N ILE A 137 5.26 39.45 6.78
CA ILE A 137 5.15 40.90 6.94
C ILE A 137 4.35 41.24 8.20
N GLU A 138 3.20 40.58 8.42
CA GLU A 138 2.37 40.83 9.60
C GLU A 138 3.18 40.63 10.88
N LYS A 139 3.82 39.47 11.04
CA LYS A 139 4.50 39.12 12.28
C LYS A 139 5.80 39.88 12.48
N THR A 140 6.58 40.12 11.41
CA THR A 140 7.80 40.93 11.51
C THR A 140 7.47 42.36 11.95
N LEU A 141 6.50 43.02 11.32
CA LEU A 141 6.16 44.40 11.65
C LEU A 141 5.43 44.54 12.98
N MET A 142 4.63 43.55 13.39
CA MET A 142 3.87 43.65 14.64
C MET A 142 4.69 43.24 15.85
N ASP A 143 5.20 42.01 15.87
CA ASP A 143 5.83 41.45 17.05
C ASP A 143 7.24 42.04 17.27
N MET A 144 8.06 42.08 16.22
CA MET A 144 9.44 42.54 16.35
C MET A 144 9.52 44.04 16.69
N VAL A 145 8.75 44.87 15.98
CA VAL A 145 8.77 46.33 16.22
C VAL A 145 8.18 46.66 17.59
N THR A 146 7.03 46.09 17.95
CA THR A 146 6.40 46.37 19.26
C THR A 146 7.29 45.92 20.41
N MET A 147 7.93 44.76 20.31
CA MET A 147 8.91 44.30 21.29
C MET A 147 10.06 45.31 21.44
N HIS A 148 10.62 45.82 20.34
CA HIS A 148 11.70 46.82 20.41
C HIS A 148 11.23 48.13 21.06
N LEU A 149 10.03 48.60 20.77
CA LEU A 149 9.46 49.80 21.40
C LEU A 149 9.29 49.62 22.92
N VAL A 150 8.85 48.44 23.39
CA VAL A 150 8.76 48.14 24.82
C VAL A 150 10.15 48.10 25.45
N LEU A 151 11.08 47.37 24.85
CA LEU A 151 12.41 47.11 25.40
C LEU A 151 13.29 48.38 25.40
N ASP A 152 13.18 49.24 24.38
CA ASP A 152 13.86 50.54 24.32
C ASP A 152 13.48 51.44 25.50
N LYS A 153 12.19 51.55 25.79
CA LYS A 153 11.70 52.39 26.89
C LYS A 153 12.26 51.96 28.23
N ILE A 154 12.25 50.66 28.54
CA ILE A 154 12.78 50.14 29.80
C ILE A 154 14.33 50.09 29.85
N ASP A 155 15.01 50.06 28.70
CA ASP A 155 16.48 50.17 28.60
C ASP A 155 16.95 51.62 28.83
N SER A 156 16.17 52.60 28.36
CA SER A 156 16.56 54.02 28.33
C SER A 156 16.58 54.69 29.71
N SER A 157 15.72 54.25 30.64
CA SER A 157 15.60 54.86 31.97
C SER A 157 14.86 53.97 32.98
N THR A 158 14.92 54.35 34.26
CA THR A 158 14.05 53.83 35.32
C THR A 158 12.99 54.86 35.73
N ALA A 159 12.65 55.79 34.85
CA ALA A 159 11.60 56.78 35.10
C ALA A 159 10.22 56.15 34.85
N ASP A 160 9.28 56.42 35.75
CA ASP A 160 7.92 55.89 35.67
C ASP A 160 7.25 56.19 34.32
N ALA A 161 7.50 57.37 33.73
CA ALA A 161 6.91 57.76 32.45
C ALA A 161 7.36 56.88 31.27
N ASP A 162 8.62 56.43 31.23
CA ASP A 162 9.11 55.54 30.16
C ASP A 162 8.56 54.13 30.35
N TRP A 163 8.44 53.67 31.59
CA TRP A 163 7.86 52.37 31.92
C TRP A 163 6.34 52.33 31.69
N ASP A 164 5.64 53.44 31.92
CA ASP A 164 4.24 53.63 31.53
C ASP A 164 4.07 53.56 30.01
N ALA A 165 4.98 54.16 29.24
CA ALA A 165 5.00 54.05 27.79
C ALA A 165 5.26 52.60 27.33
N ALA A 166 6.18 51.89 27.98
CA ALA A 166 6.42 50.46 27.73
C ALA A 166 5.16 49.61 28.01
N ALA A 167 4.45 49.88 29.10
CA ALA A 167 3.20 49.22 29.42
C ALA A 167 2.10 49.50 28.38
N ALA A 168 2.04 50.71 27.85
CA ALA A 168 1.09 51.08 26.79
C ALA A 168 1.36 50.32 25.48
N TYR A 169 2.63 50.21 25.05
CA TYR A 169 3.00 49.39 23.89
C TYR A 169 2.71 47.90 24.10
N TYR A 170 2.98 47.37 25.30
CA TYR A 170 2.77 45.95 25.62
C TYR A 170 1.29 45.56 25.70
N ILE A 171 0.49 46.34 26.43
CA ILE A 171 -0.91 45.99 26.77
C ILE A 171 -1.87 46.48 25.69
N GLY A 172 -1.68 47.69 25.17
CA GLY A 172 -2.59 48.34 24.22
C GLY A 172 -3.82 49.00 24.88
N SER A 173 -4.75 49.49 24.04
CA SER A 173 -5.94 50.25 24.49
C SER A 173 -7.10 49.35 24.91
N THR A 174 -7.84 49.79 25.94
CA THR A 174 -9.04 49.13 26.48
C THR A 174 -10.35 49.83 26.06
N THR A 175 -10.30 50.91 25.27
CA THR A 175 -11.49 51.71 24.94
C THR A 175 -12.31 51.11 23.80
N GLY A 176 -13.32 50.31 24.16
CA GLY A 176 -14.32 49.74 23.24
C GLY A 176 -14.53 48.24 23.51
N THR A 177 -15.71 47.70 23.18
CA THR A 177 -16.07 46.28 23.44
C THR A 177 -15.26 45.24 22.66
N THR A 178 -14.16 45.65 22.01
CA THR A 178 -13.28 44.78 21.22
C THR A 178 -11.86 45.27 21.47
N ARG A 179 -11.08 44.42 22.15
CA ARG A 179 -9.64 44.58 22.35
C ARG A 179 -8.95 44.85 21.02
N THR A 180 -7.97 45.74 20.98
CA THR A 180 -7.03 45.75 19.85
C THR A 180 -6.17 44.49 20.00
N GLY A 181 -6.62 43.37 19.41
CA GLY A 181 -6.08 42.00 19.50
C GLY A 181 -4.65 41.80 18.98
N PHE A 182 -3.79 42.80 19.13
CA PHE A 182 -2.72 43.14 18.20
C PHE A 182 -1.41 43.56 18.90
N THR A 183 -1.34 43.37 20.22
CA THR A 183 -0.13 43.61 21.03
C THR A 183 0.55 42.29 21.40
N THR A 184 1.79 42.37 21.90
CA THR A 184 2.53 41.20 22.39
C THR A 184 1.83 40.55 23.59
N TYR A 185 0.98 41.28 24.33
CA TYR A 185 0.11 40.71 25.34
C TYR A 185 -0.83 39.63 24.75
N ASP A 186 -1.51 39.92 23.63
CA ASP A 186 -2.46 38.97 23.03
C ASP A 186 -1.75 37.75 22.43
N ARG A 187 -0.51 37.93 21.96
CA ARG A 187 0.35 36.79 21.59
C ARG A 187 0.60 35.89 22.79
N ALA A 188 0.92 36.46 23.95
CA ALA A 188 1.12 35.70 25.18
C ALA A 188 -0.15 34.97 25.65
N GLU A 189 -1.34 35.56 25.53
CA GLU A 189 -2.61 34.87 25.80
C GLU A 189 -2.79 33.64 24.89
N LYS A 190 -2.56 33.82 23.58
CA LYS A 190 -2.66 32.71 22.63
C LYS A 190 -1.65 31.60 22.93
N ARG A 191 -0.42 31.95 23.29
CA ARG A 191 0.60 30.94 23.64
C ARG A 191 0.28 30.25 24.96
N ALA A 192 -0.31 30.95 25.93
CA ALA A 192 -0.68 30.35 27.21
C ALA A 192 -1.75 29.28 27.09
N ALA A 193 -2.75 29.50 26.23
CA ALA A 193 -3.74 28.48 25.88
C ALA A 193 -3.09 27.24 25.24
N ASP A 194 -2.16 27.46 24.31
CA ASP A 194 -1.49 26.37 23.60
C ASP A 194 -0.51 25.57 24.47
N PHE A 195 0.10 26.20 25.48
CA PHE A 195 1.14 25.60 26.34
C PHE A 195 0.65 25.25 27.75
N ASN A 196 -0.63 25.43 28.05
CA ASN A 196 -1.21 25.29 29.39
C ASN A 196 -0.49 26.13 30.45
N THR A 197 -0.19 27.39 30.13
CA THR A 197 0.49 28.33 31.05
C THR A 197 -0.39 29.51 31.48
N GLU A 198 -1.70 29.30 31.48
CA GLU A 198 -2.69 30.22 32.06
C GLU A 198 -2.69 30.12 33.60
N GLU A 199 -2.82 31.26 34.27
CA GLU A 199 -3.08 31.31 35.70
C GLU A 199 -4.54 30.96 36.01
N SER A 200 -4.91 30.83 37.28
CA SER A 200 -6.29 30.57 37.69
C SER A 200 -7.29 31.65 37.25
N SER A 201 -6.80 32.83 36.86
CA SER A 201 -7.58 33.93 36.29
C SER A 201 -7.94 33.72 34.80
N GLY A 202 -7.33 32.73 34.14
CA GLY A 202 -7.40 32.53 32.69
C GLY A 202 -6.46 33.44 31.89
N GLU A 203 -5.57 34.18 32.56
CA GLU A 203 -4.56 35.05 31.93
C GLU A 203 -3.22 34.33 31.81
N ALA A 204 -2.44 34.67 30.77
CA ALA A 204 -1.11 34.12 30.61
C ALA A 204 -0.19 34.48 31.79
N SER A 205 0.51 33.50 32.33
CA SER A 205 1.53 33.72 33.38
C SER A 205 2.65 34.69 32.94
N ILE A 206 3.01 34.71 31.65
CA ILE A 206 3.93 35.70 31.07
C ILE A 206 3.36 37.12 31.21
N ASN A 207 2.07 37.31 30.90
CA ASN A 207 1.39 38.61 31.02
C ASN A 207 1.37 39.09 32.46
N ALA A 208 0.98 38.23 33.40
CA ALA A 208 0.99 38.55 34.82
C ALA A 208 2.40 38.93 35.32
N ALA A 209 3.43 38.21 34.88
CA ALA A 209 4.82 38.47 35.24
C ALA A 209 5.36 39.79 34.65
N ILE A 210 5.07 40.08 33.38
CA ILE A 210 5.49 41.33 32.72
C ILE A 210 4.78 42.53 33.36
N ILE A 211 3.46 42.47 33.57
CA ILE A 211 2.71 43.56 34.22
C ILE A 211 3.22 43.82 35.63
N THR A 212 3.55 42.77 36.39
CA THR A 212 4.13 42.90 37.73
C THR A 212 5.50 43.57 37.68
N ALA A 213 6.35 43.18 36.73
CA ALA A 213 7.68 43.78 36.57
C ALA A 213 7.59 45.26 36.16
N LEU A 214 6.67 45.59 35.24
CA LEU A 214 6.47 46.96 34.75
C LEU A 214 6.07 47.94 35.86
N LYS A 215 5.33 47.49 36.89
CA LYS A 215 4.91 48.32 38.02
C LYS A 215 6.03 48.79 38.94
N THR A 216 7.26 48.28 38.76
CA THR A 216 8.40 48.63 39.63
C THR A 216 9.65 48.82 38.79
N PRO A 217 9.89 50.03 38.25
CA PRO A 217 11.04 50.32 37.40
C PRO A 217 12.38 49.98 38.07
N SER A 218 13.12 49.03 37.48
CA SER A 218 14.45 48.65 37.94
C SER A 218 15.19 47.86 36.86
N THR A 219 16.53 47.82 36.94
CA THR A 219 17.35 47.01 36.03
C THR A 219 17.05 45.51 36.18
N THR A 220 16.73 45.03 37.40
CA THR A 220 16.34 43.64 37.64
C THR A 220 15.02 43.29 36.92
N ASN A 221 14.02 44.17 36.99
CA ASN A 221 12.75 43.94 36.32
C ASN A 221 12.86 44.11 34.80
N ARG A 222 13.77 44.96 34.33
CA ARG A 222 14.10 45.07 32.91
C ARG A 222 14.66 43.76 32.37
N ASP A 223 15.67 43.20 33.03
CA ASP A 223 16.28 41.92 32.63
C ASP A 223 15.23 40.78 32.66
N LYS A 224 14.35 40.79 33.66
CA LYS A 224 13.21 39.86 33.73
C LYS A 224 12.25 40.00 32.54
N ILE A 225 11.90 41.22 32.12
CA ILE A 225 11.02 41.45 30.96
C ILE A 225 11.68 40.95 29.67
N ILE A 226 12.99 41.19 29.48
CA ILE A 226 13.75 40.69 28.34
C ILE A 226 13.71 39.16 28.27
N GLU A 227 13.91 38.47 29.40
CA GLU A 227 13.81 37.01 29.44
C GLU A 227 12.38 36.50 29.21
N LEU A 228 11.34 37.19 29.71
CA LEU A 228 9.95 36.82 29.47
C LEU A 228 9.55 36.90 27.99
N TYR A 229 10.08 37.89 27.25
CA TYR A 229 9.95 37.94 25.79
C TYR A 229 10.63 36.76 25.10
N GLN A 230 11.82 36.35 25.56
CA GLN A 230 12.48 35.16 25.05
C GLN A 230 11.63 33.91 25.31
N VAL A 231 11.03 33.74 26.49
CA VAL A 231 10.10 32.62 26.78
C VAL A 231 8.92 32.62 25.80
N LEU A 232 8.30 33.78 25.56
CA LEU A 232 7.18 33.91 24.62
C LEU A 232 7.58 33.47 23.20
N TYR A 233 8.72 33.93 22.69
CA TYR A 233 9.14 33.59 21.33
C TYR A 233 9.73 32.17 21.22
N LEU A 234 10.28 31.60 22.29
CA LEU A 234 10.57 30.16 22.36
C LEU A 234 9.30 29.31 22.21
N GLN A 235 8.19 29.69 22.85
CA GLN A 235 6.89 29.02 22.69
C GLN A 235 6.37 29.13 21.24
N ASN A 236 6.50 30.31 20.61
CA ASN A 236 6.12 30.48 19.21
C ASN A 236 6.97 29.59 18.28
N VAL A 237 8.30 29.66 18.37
CA VAL A 237 9.20 28.87 17.51
C VAL A 237 8.94 27.38 17.67
N LEU A 238 8.79 26.87 18.90
CA LEU A 238 8.51 25.45 19.11
C LEU A 238 7.15 25.00 18.53
N LYS A 239 6.12 25.83 18.66
CA LYS A 239 4.80 25.59 18.06
C LYS A 239 4.90 25.43 16.54
N TYR A 240 5.57 26.37 15.86
CA TYR A 240 5.70 26.30 14.40
C TYR A 240 6.59 25.15 13.93
N THR A 241 7.59 24.72 14.71
CA THR A 241 8.31 23.49 14.33
C THR A 241 7.41 22.24 14.34
N TYR A 242 6.43 22.17 15.24
CA TYR A 242 5.45 21.09 15.24
C TYR A 242 4.44 21.23 14.11
N GLU A 243 3.90 22.43 13.90
CA GLU A 243 2.95 22.68 12.82
C GLU A 243 3.56 22.42 11.44
N ILE A 244 4.86 22.73 11.22
CA ILE A 244 5.56 22.33 10.00
C ILE A 244 5.49 20.82 9.79
N ASP A 245 5.76 20.03 10.83
CA ASP A 245 5.66 18.56 10.75
C ASP A 245 4.22 18.09 10.49
N THR A 246 3.22 18.76 11.08
CA THR A 246 1.79 18.46 10.87
C THR A 246 1.37 18.75 9.43
N GLU A 247 1.65 19.93 8.90
CA GLU A 247 1.25 20.28 7.52
C GLU A 247 2.02 19.46 6.48
N LEU A 248 3.26 19.08 6.77
CA LEU A 248 4.00 18.08 5.98
C LEU A 248 3.28 16.73 5.99
N ALA A 249 2.77 16.29 7.14
CA ALA A 249 2.04 15.02 7.28
C ALA A 249 0.68 15.04 6.59
N GLU A 250 0.03 16.21 6.49
CA GLU A 250 -1.25 16.39 5.81
C GLU A 250 -1.10 16.59 4.29
N GLY A 251 0.09 17.00 3.84
CA GLY A 251 0.37 17.29 2.43
C GLY A 251 -0.23 18.61 1.94
N ASP A 252 -0.59 19.52 2.84
CA ASP A 252 -1.13 20.84 2.49
C ASP A 252 0.01 21.84 2.24
N ALA A 253 0.43 21.92 0.98
CA ALA A 253 1.51 22.84 0.58
C ALA A 253 1.16 24.33 0.82
N THR A 254 -0.13 24.69 0.85
CA THR A 254 -0.56 26.08 1.07
C THR A 254 -0.40 26.44 2.53
N GLU A 255 -0.97 25.63 3.42
CA GLU A 255 -0.89 25.84 4.87
C GLU A 255 0.56 25.70 5.35
N LEU A 256 1.31 24.72 4.83
CA LEU A 256 2.73 24.57 5.12
C LEU A 256 3.52 25.85 4.81
N SER A 257 3.20 26.54 3.71
CA SER A 257 3.85 27.80 3.35
C SER A 257 3.54 28.91 4.35
N GLU A 258 2.29 28.99 4.82
CA GLU A 258 1.87 29.94 5.85
C GLU A 258 2.61 29.67 7.17
N VAL A 259 2.61 28.41 7.62
CA VAL A 259 3.23 27.97 8.87
C VAL A 259 4.75 28.19 8.88
N VAL A 260 5.46 27.86 7.79
CA VAL A 260 6.90 28.13 7.66
C VAL A 260 7.16 29.65 7.67
N GLY A 261 6.34 30.43 6.96
CA GLY A 261 6.44 31.89 6.94
C GLY A 261 6.23 32.53 8.32
N GLU A 262 5.19 32.12 9.05
CA GLU A 262 4.91 32.62 10.40
C GLU A 262 6.01 32.21 11.39
N GLY A 263 6.46 30.95 11.32
CA GLY A 263 7.56 30.42 12.12
C GLY A 263 8.88 31.16 11.90
N LEU A 264 9.23 31.47 10.64
CA LEU A 264 10.42 32.26 10.29
C LEU A 264 10.36 33.67 10.88
N ALA A 265 9.20 34.32 10.88
CA ALA A 265 9.06 35.64 11.49
C ALA A 265 9.38 35.59 13.01
N PHE A 266 8.89 34.59 13.72
CA PHE A 266 9.20 34.41 15.15
C PHE A 266 10.64 33.98 15.40
N TRP A 267 11.19 33.11 14.55
CA TRP A 267 12.59 32.71 14.62
C TRP A 267 13.52 33.92 14.51
N ARG A 268 13.25 34.84 13.59
CA ARG A 268 14.03 36.10 13.47
C ARG A 268 14.01 36.94 14.74
N ILE A 269 12.97 36.86 15.57
CA ILE A 269 12.93 37.58 16.85
C ILE A 269 13.80 36.85 17.89
N LEU A 270 13.76 35.53 17.94
CA LEU A 270 14.49 34.75 18.93
C LEU A 270 16.00 34.61 18.61
N LYS A 271 16.35 34.57 17.32
CA LYS A 271 17.68 34.22 16.80
C LYS A 271 18.83 34.97 17.46
N PRO A 272 18.82 36.31 17.62
CA PRO A 272 19.96 37.03 18.20
C PRO A 272 20.30 36.56 19.62
N TRP A 273 19.29 36.28 20.45
CA TRP A 273 19.48 35.78 21.81
C TRP A 273 19.91 34.31 21.84
N LEU A 274 19.27 33.47 21.03
CA LEU A 274 19.60 32.05 20.99
C LEU A 274 21.01 31.85 20.46
N LYS A 275 21.38 32.50 19.35
CA LYS A 275 22.71 32.43 18.74
C LYS A 275 23.82 32.89 19.69
N ALA A 276 23.57 33.90 20.53
CA ALA A 276 24.53 34.35 21.52
C ALA A 276 24.84 33.26 22.57
N SER A 277 23.84 32.45 22.95
CA SER A 277 24.00 31.38 23.93
C SER A 277 24.39 30.02 23.34
N ASN A 278 23.93 29.73 22.11
CA ASN A 278 24.07 28.45 21.43
C ASN A 278 24.13 28.67 19.89
N PRO A 279 25.31 29.05 19.35
CA PRO A 279 25.47 29.30 17.92
C PRO A 279 25.09 28.10 17.04
N ALA A 280 25.45 26.88 17.46
CA ALA A 280 25.16 25.65 16.71
C ALA A 280 23.65 25.34 16.69
N GLY A 281 22.95 25.58 17.80
CA GLY A 281 21.50 25.46 17.87
C GLY A 281 20.81 26.47 16.95
N ALA A 282 21.31 27.71 16.87
CA ALA A 282 20.78 28.71 15.95
C ALA A 282 20.97 28.30 14.49
N THR A 283 22.14 27.78 14.10
CA THR A 283 22.35 27.24 12.74
C THR A 283 21.40 26.08 12.41
N THR A 284 21.05 25.26 13.40
CA THR A 284 20.07 24.18 13.19
C THR A 284 18.66 24.75 12.92
N LEU A 285 18.25 25.77 13.68
CA LEU A 285 16.94 26.40 13.51
C LEU A 285 16.86 27.26 12.25
N ASP A 286 17.98 27.85 11.80
CA ASP A 286 18.08 28.48 10.49
C ASP A 286 17.71 27.48 9.38
N GLY A 287 18.26 26.26 9.42
CA GLY A 287 17.91 25.22 8.44
C GLY A 287 16.45 24.73 8.48
N ILE A 288 15.69 24.99 9.56
CA ILE A 288 14.24 24.74 9.61
C ILE A 288 13.46 25.96 9.09
N PHE A 289 13.88 27.15 9.49
CA PHE A 289 13.21 28.41 9.22
C PHE A 289 14.05 29.28 8.27
N GLU A 290 13.86 29.09 6.98
CA GLU A 290 14.50 29.87 5.91
C GLU A 290 13.49 30.17 4.79
N LEU A 291 13.68 31.29 4.09
CA LEU A 291 12.79 31.68 2.98
C LEU A 291 12.82 30.65 1.85
N GLU A 292 13.98 30.01 1.64
CA GLU A 292 14.19 29.00 0.60
C GLU A 292 13.45 27.70 0.91
N ASN A 293 13.11 27.46 2.18
CA ASN A 293 12.30 26.33 2.63
C ASN A 293 10.80 26.60 2.53
N ILE A 294 10.34 27.78 2.09
CA ILE A 294 8.91 28.03 1.89
C ILE A 294 8.51 27.42 0.54
N PRO A 295 7.54 26.49 0.49
CA PRO A 295 7.10 25.85 -0.76
C PRO A 295 6.69 26.88 -1.81
N SER A 296 7.48 27.04 -2.86
CA SER A 296 7.29 28.09 -3.87
C SER A 296 6.95 27.57 -5.26
N SER A 297 6.45 26.33 -5.36
CA SER A 297 6.36 25.52 -6.59
C SER A 297 7.73 24.92 -6.96
N GLY A 298 8.10 23.79 -6.31
CA GLY A 298 9.23 22.96 -6.77
C GLY A 298 10.52 22.94 -5.95
N LYS A 299 10.52 23.43 -4.70
CA LYS A 299 11.61 23.16 -3.76
C LYS A 299 11.05 22.38 -2.58
N PRO A 300 11.45 21.11 -2.35
CA PRO A 300 11.00 20.39 -1.18
C PRO A 300 11.43 21.13 0.09
N THR A 301 10.43 21.49 0.89
CA THR A 301 10.54 21.56 2.34
C THR A 301 11.18 20.28 2.87
N VAL A 302 11.90 20.40 3.99
CA VAL A 302 12.45 19.30 4.78
C VAL A 302 11.50 18.09 4.76
N GLN A 303 11.81 17.04 3.98
CA GLN A 303 11.00 15.82 3.85
C GLN A 303 11.20 14.93 5.11
N GLY A 304 10.82 15.47 6.26
CA GLY A 304 10.95 14.84 7.57
C GLY A 304 9.77 13.94 7.89
N ALA A 305 10.05 12.90 8.68
CA ALA A 305 9.05 12.04 9.31
C ALA A 305 9.25 12.07 10.84
N ARG A 306 8.27 11.57 11.60
CA ARG A 306 8.32 11.43 13.07
C ARG A 306 8.52 12.76 13.82
N HIS A 307 7.84 13.82 13.37
CA HIS A 307 7.93 15.16 13.96
C HIS A 307 9.38 15.65 14.12
N TRP A 308 10.19 15.46 13.06
CA TRP A 308 11.62 15.71 13.13
C TRP A 308 11.93 17.17 13.49
N ASN A 309 11.21 18.14 12.92
CA ASN A 309 11.47 19.56 13.17
C ASN A 309 11.22 19.90 14.65
N TYR A 310 10.06 19.48 15.19
CA TYR A 310 9.74 19.66 16.60
C TYR A 310 10.79 19.01 17.51
N CYS A 311 11.09 17.73 17.25
CA CYS A 311 12.01 16.98 18.09
C CYS A 311 13.42 17.53 18.02
N ARG A 312 13.86 18.04 16.86
CA ARG A 312 15.16 18.69 16.69
C ARG A 312 15.24 20.02 17.44
N ALA A 313 14.18 20.81 17.40
CA ALA A 313 14.12 22.13 18.05
C ALA A 313 13.97 22.05 19.57
N LYS A 314 13.20 21.08 20.09
CA LYS A 314 12.89 20.93 21.52
C LYS A 314 14.11 20.96 22.45
N PRO A 315 15.17 20.15 22.28
CA PRO A 315 16.33 20.18 23.16
C PRO A 315 17.13 21.48 23.06
N ILE A 316 17.14 22.14 21.89
CA ILE A 316 17.80 23.44 21.70
C ILE A 316 17.04 24.52 22.49
N ILE A 317 15.71 24.50 22.37
CA ILE A 317 14.79 25.42 23.06
C ILE A 317 14.82 25.21 24.57
N ASP A 318 14.80 23.96 25.04
CA ASP A 318 14.91 23.63 26.47
C ASP A 318 16.24 24.09 27.07
N ALA A 319 17.35 23.88 26.34
CA ALA A 319 18.66 24.33 26.77
C ALA A 319 18.75 25.86 26.87
N HIS A 320 18.17 26.59 25.92
CA HIS A 320 18.11 28.05 25.97
C HIS A 320 17.20 28.53 27.11
N PHE A 321 16.00 27.94 27.27
CA PHE A 321 15.08 28.25 28.35
C PHE A 321 15.72 28.06 29.74
N ALA A 322 16.54 27.02 29.92
CA ALA A 322 17.26 26.78 31.17
C ALA A 322 18.23 27.91 31.56
N THR A 323 18.62 28.77 30.61
CA THR A 323 19.45 29.97 30.88
C THR A 323 18.64 31.18 31.36
N LEU A 324 17.31 31.17 31.17
CA LEU A 324 16.39 32.28 31.47
C LEU A 324 15.91 32.25 32.92
N THR A 325 16.83 32.50 33.85
CA THR A 325 16.59 32.33 35.30
C THR A 325 15.79 33.46 35.96
N ALA A 326 15.76 34.66 35.39
CA ALA A 326 15.02 35.81 35.90
C ALA A 326 13.52 35.80 35.50
N ALA A 327 13.15 35.10 34.43
CA ALA A 327 11.78 35.03 33.93
C ALA A 327 10.76 34.57 35.01
N GLY A 328 11.12 33.54 35.79
CA GLY A 328 10.31 33.07 36.93
C GLY A 328 8.95 32.48 36.55
N VAL A 329 8.79 32.01 35.30
CA VAL A 329 7.61 31.33 34.76
C VAL A 329 7.98 29.94 34.26
N THR A 330 7.00 29.05 34.10
CA THR A 330 7.20 27.74 33.47
C THR A 330 7.05 27.84 31.96
N PHE A 331 7.85 27.08 31.20
CA PHE A 331 7.72 27.02 29.74
C PHE A 331 6.37 26.43 29.27
N GLY A 332 5.80 25.51 30.05
CA GLY A 332 4.56 24.80 29.71
C GLY A 332 4.77 23.54 28.88
N THR A 333 3.67 22.91 28.47
CA THR A 333 3.66 21.75 27.57
C THR A 333 2.71 22.06 26.42
N TYR A 334 3.21 21.99 25.19
CA TYR A 334 2.42 22.25 24.00
C TYR A 334 1.35 21.16 23.83
N THR A 335 0.08 21.54 23.97
CA THR A 335 -1.07 20.62 24.07
C THR A 335 -1.17 19.64 22.90
N PRO A 336 -1.00 20.05 21.62
CA PRO A 336 -1.12 19.14 20.49
C PRO A 336 -0.14 17.95 20.53
N VAL A 337 1.10 18.16 20.99
CA VAL A 337 2.10 17.09 21.12
C VAL A 337 1.64 16.01 22.11
N THR A 338 1.02 16.43 23.22
CA THR A 338 0.46 15.49 24.20
C THR A 338 -0.79 14.77 23.70
N GLU A 339 -1.63 15.43 22.91
CA GLU A 339 -2.85 14.84 22.35
C GLU A 339 -2.56 13.83 21.25
N ASP A 340 -1.58 14.11 20.40
CA ASP A 340 -1.07 13.21 19.36
C ASP A 340 -0.21 12.06 19.95
N GLY A 341 0.28 12.22 21.18
CA GLY A 341 1.14 11.24 21.83
C GLY A 341 2.55 11.20 21.21
N THR A 342 2.96 12.30 20.59
CA THR A 342 4.30 12.47 20.02
C THR A 342 5.37 12.29 21.11
N VAL A 343 6.32 11.38 20.86
CA VAL A 343 7.48 11.13 21.72
C VAL A 343 8.75 11.30 20.90
N CYS A 344 9.57 12.27 21.29
CA CYS A 344 10.85 12.48 20.63
C CYS A 344 11.84 11.37 20.98
N PRO A 345 12.59 10.84 20.00
CA PRO A 345 13.64 9.86 20.25
C PRO A 345 14.70 10.40 21.22
N ASP A 346 15.22 9.53 22.10
CA ASP A 346 16.32 9.89 23.02
C ASP A 346 17.60 10.30 22.25
N THR A 347 17.77 9.75 21.05
CA THR A 347 18.80 10.15 20.09
C THR A 347 18.11 10.48 18.78
N ILE A 348 18.04 11.76 18.46
CA ILE A 348 17.58 12.22 17.16
C ILE A 348 18.80 12.18 16.25
N PRO A 349 18.76 11.46 15.11
CA PRO A 349 19.75 11.61 14.05
C PRO A 349 19.87 13.09 13.71
N THR A 350 20.92 13.69 14.25
CA THR A 350 21.27 15.08 13.95
C THR A 350 22.07 15.05 12.66
N GLY A 351 22.13 16.16 11.94
CA GLY A 351 23.12 16.35 10.88
C GLY A 351 24.58 16.11 11.30
N ALA A 352 24.92 15.70 12.54
CA ALA A 352 26.23 15.16 12.90
C ALA A 352 26.41 13.67 12.56
N GLU A 353 25.35 12.96 12.14
CA GLU A 353 25.45 11.76 11.30
C GLU A 353 25.84 12.08 9.85
N SER A 354 26.22 13.33 9.55
CA SER A 354 27.05 13.73 8.41
C SER A 354 28.45 13.09 8.39
N GLY A 355 28.60 11.97 9.08
CA GLY A 355 29.80 11.17 9.10
C GLY A 355 29.92 10.27 7.87
N ASP A 356 31.02 9.56 7.87
CA ASP A 356 31.39 8.61 6.83
C ASP A 356 30.59 7.32 6.96
N TYR A 357 29.67 7.09 6.03
CA TYR A 357 29.01 5.81 5.84
C TYR A 357 29.87 4.93 4.94
N THR A 358 30.65 4.03 5.55
CA THR A 358 31.44 3.05 4.80
C THR A 358 30.64 1.76 4.64
N ILE A 359 30.23 1.48 3.42
CA ILE A 359 29.45 0.30 3.06
C ILE A 359 30.05 -0.29 1.79
N ALA A 360 30.28 -1.60 1.77
CA ALA A 360 30.90 -2.29 0.64
C ALA A 360 32.24 -1.70 0.17
N GLY A 361 33.05 -1.15 1.10
CA GLY A 361 34.32 -0.49 0.78
C GLY A 361 34.18 0.90 0.14
N VAL A 362 32.96 1.40 -0.06
CA VAL A 362 32.67 2.76 -0.50
C VAL A 362 32.25 3.59 0.71
N THR A 363 32.98 4.68 0.95
CA THR A 363 32.61 5.68 1.96
C THR A 363 31.84 6.80 1.30
N TYR A 364 30.58 6.99 1.69
CA TYR A 364 29.78 8.17 1.40
C TYR A 364 29.83 9.12 2.61
N THR A 365 30.07 10.40 2.37
CA THR A 365 30.15 11.42 3.43
C THR A 365 29.08 12.44 3.13
N PHE A 366 28.07 12.57 4.00
CA PHE A 366 27.08 13.63 3.82
C PHE A 366 27.71 14.97 4.14
N THR A 367 27.44 15.97 3.32
CA THR A 367 27.93 17.34 3.53
C THR A 367 26.84 18.28 4.04
N ASN A 368 25.59 17.81 4.02
CA ASN A 368 24.39 18.54 4.44
C ASN A 368 23.67 17.84 5.60
N ASP A 369 22.76 18.53 6.29
CA ASP A 369 21.92 17.94 7.34
C ASP A 369 20.81 17.09 6.70
N VAL A 370 20.99 15.77 6.75
CA VAL A 370 20.04 14.77 6.22
C VAL A 370 19.18 14.11 7.31
N GLY A 371 19.18 14.64 8.54
CA GLY A 371 18.51 14.01 9.68
C GLY A 371 17.02 13.73 9.44
N ALA A 372 16.34 14.65 8.76
CA ALA A 372 14.94 14.50 8.36
C ALA A 372 14.71 13.30 7.43
N SER A 373 15.57 13.13 6.42
CA SER A 373 15.50 12.00 5.48
C SER A 373 15.87 10.67 6.12
N LEU A 374 16.75 10.67 7.13
CA LEU A 374 17.04 9.46 7.90
C LEU A 374 15.82 9.00 8.72
N GLN A 375 14.99 9.92 9.21
CA GLN A 375 13.75 9.58 9.94
C GLN A 375 12.71 8.85 9.10
N PHE A 376 12.76 8.99 7.77
CA PHE A 376 11.86 8.24 6.89
C PHE A 376 11.98 6.72 7.10
N SER A 377 13.21 6.19 7.08
CA SER A 377 13.46 4.76 7.31
C SER A 377 13.06 4.31 8.72
N GLU A 378 13.24 5.17 9.73
CA GLU A 378 12.81 4.92 11.11
C GLU A 378 11.27 4.89 11.23
N ALA A 379 10.57 5.77 10.52
CA ALA A 379 9.10 5.79 10.52
C ALA A 379 8.54 4.48 9.95
N ILE A 380 9.16 3.98 8.88
CA ILE A 380 8.83 2.69 8.29
C ILE A 380 9.17 1.54 9.25
N ALA A 381 10.30 1.61 9.95
CA ALA A 381 10.66 0.63 10.97
C ALA A 381 9.64 0.59 12.12
N ASP A 382 9.10 1.74 12.54
CA ASP A 382 8.02 1.81 13.52
C ASP A 382 6.75 1.08 13.01
N ILE A 383 6.33 1.31 11.76
CA ILE A 383 5.18 0.62 11.14
C ILE A 383 5.43 -0.89 11.06
N LYS A 384 6.61 -1.30 10.61
CA LYS A 384 7.02 -2.69 10.54
C LYS A 384 6.99 -3.37 11.91
N ALA A 385 7.40 -2.68 12.96
CA ALA A 385 7.32 -3.20 14.34
C ALA A 385 5.87 -3.42 14.78
N LEU A 386 4.95 -2.50 14.45
CA LEU A 386 3.52 -2.67 14.72
C LEU A 386 2.94 -3.89 14.00
N LEU A 387 3.23 -4.03 12.70
CA LEU A 387 2.79 -5.17 11.89
C LEU A 387 3.34 -6.50 12.43
N THR A 388 4.63 -6.54 12.76
CA THR A 388 5.29 -7.74 13.33
C THR A 388 4.68 -8.12 14.68
N SER A 389 4.24 -7.14 15.48
CA SER A 389 3.59 -7.38 16.76
C SER A 389 2.13 -7.82 16.66
N GLY A 390 1.53 -7.81 15.47
CA GLY A 390 0.11 -8.10 15.26
C GLY A 390 -0.82 -6.97 15.72
N ALA A 391 -0.33 -5.72 15.73
CA ALA A 391 -1.12 -4.55 16.15
C ALA A 391 -2.40 -4.39 15.31
N ALA A 392 -3.41 -3.74 15.90
CA ALA A 392 -4.64 -3.46 15.19
C ALA A 392 -4.38 -2.52 13.99
N MET A 393 -5.07 -2.75 12.87
CA MET A 393 -4.87 -1.93 11.66
C MET A 393 -5.25 -0.45 11.86
N SER A 394 -6.09 -0.13 12.84
CA SER A 394 -6.35 1.25 13.26
C SER A 394 -5.12 1.91 13.92
N GLU A 395 -4.28 1.15 14.63
CA GLU A 395 -3.04 1.64 15.23
C GLU A 395 -1.97 1.85 14.15
N VAL A 396 -1.87 0.90 13.20
CA VAL A 396 -1.02 1.04 12.02
C VAL A 396 -1.43 2.27 11.19
N GLN A 397 -2.73 2.47 11.00
CA GLN A 397 -3.26 3.66 10.32
C GLN A 397 -2.90 4.95 11.06
N ALA A 398 -3.17 5.02 12.37
CA ALA A 398 -2.85 6.19 13.17
C ALA A 398 -1.36 6.53 13.09
N LYS A 399 -0.48 5.52 13.13
CA LYS A 399 0.96 5.71 12.98
C LYS A 399 1.36 6.13 11.56
N TYR A 400 0.73 5.60 10.52
CA TYR A 400 0.99 6.01 9.13
C TYR A 400 0.62 7.48 8.91
N GLU A 401 -0.48 7.93 9.50
CA GLU A 401 -0.96 9.31 9.46
C GLU A 401 -0.07 10.24 10.30
N SER A 402 0.20 9.92 11.57
CA SER A 402 0.97 10.81 12.46
C SER A 402 2.48 10.81 12.18
N SER A 403 3.04 9.77 11.57
CA SER A 403 4.49 9.73 11.28
C SER A 403 4.91 10.63 10.11
N GLY A 404 3.98 11.21 9.35
CA GLY A 404 4.26 11.98 8.14
C GLY A 404 4.40 11.14 6.87
N LEU A 405 4.34 9.80 6.96
CA LEU A 405 4.45 8.92 5.79
C LEU A 405 3.30 9.12 4.80
N LYS A 406 2.08 9.38 5.29
CA LYS A 406 0.94 9.72 4.44
C LYS A 406 1.17 10.99 3.64
N GLY A 407 1.60 12.06 4.33
CA GLY A 407 1.94 13.32 3.69
C GLY A 407 3.00 13.13 2.61
N LEU A 408 4.09 12.43 2.93
CA LEU A 408 5.12 12.08 1.95
C LEU A 408 4.58 11.29 0.75
N ALA A 409 3.63 10.38 0.95
CA ALA A 409 2.99 9.67 -0.15
C ALA A 409 2.17 10.59 -1.06
N ASP A 410 1.47 11.57 -0.46
CA ASP A 410 0.53 12.45 -1.16
C ASP A 410 1.13 13.80 -1.59
N LEU A 411 2.40 14.07 -1.25
CA LEU A 411 3.08 15.31 -1.56
C LEU A 411 2.88 15.66 -3.05
N PRO A 412 2.31 16.84 -3.37
CA PRO A 412 2.28 17.34 -4.72
C PRO A 412 3.72 17.54 -5.18
N ARG A 413 4.12 16.86 -6.25
CA ARG A 413 5.47 16.98 -6.79
C ARG A 413 5.41 17.54 -8.18
N GLU A 414 6.37 18.38 -8.50
CA GLU A 414 6.41 19.04 -9.78
C GLU A 414 6.82 18.08 -10.89
N ALA A 415 6.20 18.22 -12.06
CA ALA A 415 6.60 17.48 -13.25
C ALA A 415 7.89 18.07 -13.85
N LEU A 416 8.99 18.00 -13.09
CA LEU A 416 10.31 18.50 -13.52
C LEU A 416 10.91 17.66 -14.65
N SER A 417 10.47 16.40 -14.81
CA SER A 417 10.89 15.55 -15.94
C SER A 417 9.83 14.56 -16.43
N THR A 418 10.09 13.97 -17.60
CA THR A 418 9.28 12.89 -18.19
C THR A 418 9.29 11.60 -17.38
N THR A 419 10.31 11.35 -16.55
CA THR A 419 10.42 10.11 -15.77
C THR A 419 9.52 10.19 -14.54
N TYR A 420 9.49 11.34 -13.85
CA TYR A 420 8.67 11.52 -12.67
C TYR A 420 7.17 11.55 -13.00
N GLY A 421 6.80 12.17 -14.13
CA GLY A 421 5.42 12.14 -14.63
C GLY A 421 4.86 10.74 -14.87
N LEU A 422 5.71 9.70 -15.00
CA LEU A 422 5.28 8.30 -15.08
C LEU A 422 4.63 7.82 -13.78
N PHE A 423 5.14 8.28 -12.63
CA PHE A 423 4.74 7.80 -11.30
C PHE A 423 3.55 8.55 -10.70
N THR A 424 3.29 9.77 -11.17
CA THR A 424 2.24 10.67 -10.64
C THR A 424 1.13 10.97 -11.64
N GLY A 425 1.21 10.49 -12.88
CA GLY A 425 0.16 10.67 -13.88
C GLY A 425 -0.88 9.54 -13.91
N ASN A 426 -2.04 9.82 -14.52
CA ASN A 426 -3.05 8.80 -14.85
C ASN A 426 -2.50 7.69 -15.76
N ASP A 427 -1.38 7.95 -16.44
CA ASP A 427 -0.71 7.02 -17.36
C ASP A 427 0.07 5.93 -16.62
N GLY A 428 0.37 6.09 -15.33
CA GLY A 428 0.94 5.06 -14.47
C GLY A 428 -0.16 4.32 -13.70
N HIS A 429 -0.27 4.63 -12.40
CA HIS A 429 -1.17 4.01 -11.42
C HIS A 429 -2.59 4.60 -11.38
N ALA A 430 -2.99 5.36 -12.39
CA ALA A 430 -4.32 5.98 -12.53
C ALA A 430 -4.73 7.00 -11.43
N SER A 431 -3.88 7.27 -10.43
CA SER A 431 -4.11 8.22 -9.34
C SER A 431 -2.79 8.89 -8.92
N VAL A 432 -2.86 10.20 -8.61
CA VAL A 432 -1.74 10.97 -8.03
C VAL A 432 -1.45 10.58 -6.58
N THR A 433 -2.41 9.97 -5.89
CA THR A 433 -2.32 9.52 -4.47
C THR A 433 -2.39 7.99 -4.36
N TRP A 434 -1.95 7.27 -5.40
CA TRP A 434 -2.16 5.82 -5.50
C TRP A 434 -1.59 5.01 -4.32
N ILE A 435 -0.48 5.46 -3.73
CA ILE A 435 0.08 4.83 -2.52
C ILE A 435 -0.93 4.96 -1.38
N SER A 436 -1.42 6.17 -1.08
CA SER A 436 -2.44 6.35 -0.05
C SER A 436 -3.75 5.66 -0.37
N ASP A 437 -4.15 5.56 -1.63
CA ASP A 437 -5.34 4.82 -2.05
C ASP A 437 -5.17 3.31 -1.73
N LEU A 438 -4.00 2.76 -2.04
CA LEU A 438 -3.63 1.37 -1.73
C LEU A 438 -3.57 1.12 -0.21
N MET A 439 -2.95 2.04 0.53
CA MET A 439 -2.87 1.99 1.99
C MET A 439 -4.26 2.06 2.63
N THR A 440 -5.15 2.92 2.12
CA THR A 440 -6.54 3.01 2.57
C THR A 440 -7.28 1.70 2.35
N LYS A 441 -7.11 1.07 1.19
CA LYS A 441 -7.69 -0.26 0.91
C LYS A 441 -7.11 -1.33 1.86
N ALA A 442 -5.80 -1.34 2.10
CA ALA A 442 -5.13 -2.30 2.97
C ALA A 442 -5.51 -2.14 4.46
N LEU A 443 -5.70 -0.90 4.92
CA LEU A 443 -6.01 -0.56 6.32
C LEU A 443 -7.50 -0.69 6.66
N ALA A 444 -8.38 -0.77 5.66
CA ALA A 444 -9.84 -0.88 5.85
C ALA A 444 -10.26 -1.96 6.87
N SER A 445 -11.34 -1.72 7.61
CA SER A 445 -11.88 -2.68 8.59
C SER A 445 -13.42 -2.63 8.59
N PRO A 446 -14.14 -3.72 8.25
CA PRO A 446 -13.62 -4.99 7.75
C PRO A 446 -12.99 -4.83 6.35
N ASN A 447 -11.92 -5.59 6.08
CA ASN A 447 -11.26 -5.58 4.77
C ASN A 447 -11.80 -6.73 3.91
N THR A 448 -12.50 -6.42 2.83
CA THR A 448 -12.98 -7.42 1.85
C THR A 448 -12.06 -7.55 0.63
N TRP A 449 -11.08 -6.66 0.50
CA TRP A 449 -10.14 -6.60 -0.62
C TRP A 449 -8.97 -7.56 -0.43
N ALA A 450 -8.29 -7.47 0.71
CA ALA A 450 -7.25 -8.39 1.15
C ALA A 450 -7.57 -8.83 2.58
N PRO A 451 -8.39 -9.88 2.79
CA PRO A 451 -8.94 -10.18 4.12
C PRO A 451 -7.90 -10.77 5.09
N LYS A 452 -6.84 -11.42 4.59
CA LYS A 452 -5.79 -12.02 5.42
C LYS A 452 -4.87 -10.93 6.00
N TYR A 453 -4.68 -10.95 7.32
CA TYR A 453 -3.81 -9.99 8.01
C TYR A 453 -2.38 -9.99 7.46
N SER A 454 -1.79 -11.17 7.22
CA SER A 454 -0.41 -11.28 6.71
C SER A 454 -0.26 -10.62 5.33
N ALA A 455 -1.16 -10.91 4.39
CA ALA A 455 -1.17 -10.23 3.09
C ALA A 455 -1.31 -8.71 3.22
N ARG A 456 -2.21 -8.21 4.10
CA ARG A 456 -2.34 -6.76 4.37
C ARG A 456 -1.06 -6.15 4.93
N ALA A 457 -0.42 -6.85 5.87
CA ALA A 457 0.83 -6.42 6.48
C ALA A 457 1.94 -6.30 5.42
N GLU A 458 2.04 -7.27 4.51
CA GLU A 458 3.01 -7.23 3.43
C GLU A 458 2.73 -6.10 2.44
N ILE A 459 1.47 -5.85 2.07
CA ILE A 459 1.10 -4.71 1.21
C ILE A 459 1.57 -3.39 1.84
N ILE A 460 1.28 -3.19 3.13
CA ILE A 460 1.62 -1.97 3.87
C ILE A 460 3.14 -1.82 4.00
N GLU A 461 3.82 -2.84 4.53
CA GLU A 461 5.26 -2.79 4.77
C GLU A 461 6.03 -2.54 3.47
N LYS A 462 5.75 -3.34 2.44
CA LYS A 462 6.53 -3.31 1.19
C LYS A 462 6.19 -2.10 0.35
N THR A 463 4.94 -1.61 0.33
CA THR A 463 4.62 -0.37 -0.39
C THR A 463 5.37 0.82 0.21
N LEU A 464 5.44 0.93 1.55
CA LEU A 464 6.17 2.02 2.20
C LEU A 464 7.69 1.87 2.04
N MET A 465 8.23 0.67 2.29
CA MET A 465 9.66 0.38 2.20
C MET A 465 10.23 0.54 0.79
N ASP A 466 9.43 0.21 -0.21
CA ASP A 466 9.93 0.04 -1.57
C ASP A 466 9.32 1.09 -2.51
N ALA A 467 8.00 1.17 -2.65
CA ALA A 467 7.38 2.12 -3.58
C ALA A 467 7.51 3.58 -3.14
N LEU A 468 7.15 3.90 -1.90
CA LEU A 468 7.27 5.27 -1.37
C LEU A 468 8.76 5.69 -1.31
N ALA A 469 9.63 4.80 -0.81
CA ALA A 469 11.06 5.07 -0.74
C ALA A 469 11.67 5.38 -2.10
N VAL A 470 11.40 4.56 -3.13
CA VAL A 470 11.89 4.80 -4.49
C VAL A 470 11.35 6.09 -5.06
N GLN A 471 10.06 6.39 -4.86
CA GLN A 471 9.50 7.67 -5.33
C GLN A 471 10.20 8.88 -4.71
N LEU A 472 10.47 8.87 -3.40
CA LEU A 472 11.16 9.98 -2.73
C LEU A 472 12.64 10.07 -3.11
N ILE A 473 13.31 8.94 -3.35
CA ILE A 473 14.69 8.93 -3.87
C ILE A 473 14.73 9.52 -5.27
N LEU A 474 13.81 9.12 -6.16
CA LEU A 474 13.75 9.65 -7.52
C LEU A 474 13.44 11.15 -7.53
N ASP A 475 12.53 11.60 -6.67
CA ASP A 475 12.19 13.02 -6.51
C ASP A 475 13.44 13.87 -6.19
N ASP A 476 14.21 13.48 -5.18
CA ASP A 476 15.48 14.14 -4.85
C ASP A 476 16.46 14.12 -6.04
N LEU A 477 16.60 12.99 -6.72
CA LEU A 477 17.54 12.86 -7.84
C LEU A 477 17.14 13.70 -9.05
N GLU A 478 15.85 13.92 -9.28
CA GLU A 478 15.34 14.81 -10.33
C GLU A 478 15.65 16.27 -9.99
N HIS A 479 15.42 16.71 -8.74
CA HIS A 479 15.83 18.03 -8.29
C HIS A 479 17.36 18.23 -8.36
N ALA A 480 18.14 17.19 -8.07
CA ALA A 480 19.60 17.26 -8.19
C ALA A 480 20.07 17.59 -9.62
N ILE A 481 19.32 17.19 -10.64
CA ILE A 481 19.68 17.39 -12.06
C ILE A 481 18.87 18.49 -12.74
N ASP A 482 18.04 19.20 -11.99
CA ASP A 482 17.34 20.37 -12.49
C ASP A 482 18.31 21.57 -12.58
N GLY A 483 18.27 22.23 -13.74
CA GLY A 483 19.18 23.33 -14.08
C GLY A 483 18.87 24.64 -13.35
N ASP A 484 17.71 24.72 -12.71
CA ASP A 484 17.29 25.90 -11.96
C ASP A 484 17.88 25.96 -10.53
N HIS A 485 18.46 24.86 -10.03
CA HIS A 485 19.13 24.82 -8.73
C HIS A 485 20.62 25.14 -8.81
N THR A 486 21.14 25.77 -7.75
CA THR A 486 22.57 25.97 -7.56
C THR A 486 23.29 24.63 -7.36
N LEU A 487 24.62 24.63 -7.50
CA LEU A 487 25.43 23.44 -7.23
C LEU A 487 25.25 22.93 -5.78
N ALA A 488 25.14 23.84 -4.81
CA ALA A 488 24.99 23.47 -3.41
C ALA A 488 23.64 22.78 -3.15
N GLU A 489 22.54 23.35 -3.68
CA GLU A 489 21.21 22.74 -3.63
C GLU A 489 21.21 21.37 -4.32
N GLY A 490 21.80 21.28 -5.51
CA GLY A 490 21.92 20.01 -6.25
C GLY A 490 22.64 18.91 -5.44
N VAL A 491 23.70 19.26 -4.70
CA VAL A 491 24.42 18.32 -3.83
C VAL A 491 23.59 17.94 -2.60
N ALA A 492 22.87 18.90 -2.01
CA ALA A 492 21.98 18.62 -0.89
C ALA A 492 20.90 17.59 -1.26
N PHE A 493 20.29 17.71 -2.44
CA PHE A 493 19.34 16.71 -2.93
C PHE A 493 19.96 15.30 -3.08
N VAL A 494 21.19 15.19 -3.57
CA VAL A 494 21.88 13.89 -3.63
C VAL A 494 22.12 13.31 -2.23
N ASP A 495 22.49 14.15 -1.26
CA ASP A 495 22.66 13.74 0.14
C ASP A 495 21.33 13.21 0.73
N HIS A 496 20.19 13.87 0.46
CA HIS A 496 18.87 13.40 0.87
C HIS A 496 18.49 12.06 0.20
N ALA A 497 18.77 11.90 -1.09
CA ALA A 497 18.53 10.65 -1.82
C ALA A 497 19.34 9.49 -1.22
N ALA A 498 20.62 9.75 -0.92
CA ALA A 498 21.51 8.78 -0.29
C ALA A 498 21.04 8.40 1.12
N ALA A 499 20.53 9.36 1.90
CA ALA A 499 20.01 9.10 3.23
C ALA A 499 18.76 8.19 3.20
N LYS A 500 17.83 8.42 2.27
CA LYS A 500 16.64 7.56 2.08
C LYS A 500 17.00 6.16 1.57
N PHE A 501 18.00 6.06 0.70
CA PHE A 501 18.49 4.78 0.19
C PHE A 501 19.16 3.93 1.27
N LEU A 502 20.01 4.54 2.12
CA LEU A 502 20.80 3.83 3.12
C LEU A 502 20.05 3.62 4.44
N GLY A 503 19.32 4.64 4.90
CA GLY A 503 18.73 4.72 6.23
C GLY A 503 19.77 4.72 7.37
N THR A 504 19.27 4.82 8.59
CA THR A 504 20.09 4.69 9.80
C THR A 504 20.59 3.25 9.98
N SER A 505 21.54 3.02 10.89
CA SER A 505 21.96 1.65 11.22
C SER A 505 20.85 0.79 11.83
N THR A 506 19.91 1.40 12.55
CA THR A 506 18.78 0.73 13.23
C THR A 506 17.64 0.41 12.28
N ALA A 507 17.40 1.26 11.29
CA ALA A 507 16.34 1.09 10.31
C ALA A 507 16.82 0.51 8.97
N ARG A 508 18.08 0.11 8.84
CA ARG A 508 18.67 -0.39 7.56
C ARG A 508 17.87 -1.53 6.92
N THR A 509 17.26 -2.40 7.72
CA THR A 509 16.43 -3.50 7.20
C THR A 509 15.11 -3.06 6.57
N SER A 510 14.81 -1.76 6.65
CA SER A 510 13.63 -1.10 6.11
C SER A 510 13.94 -0.27 4.85
N THR A 511 15.09 -0.47 4.20
CA THR A 511 15.55 0.39 3.09
C THR A 511 15.74 -0.36 1.77
N VAL A 512 15.75 0.41 0.68
CA VAL A 512 16.03 -0.07 -0.68
C VAL A 512 17.45 -0.66 -0.79
N PHE A 513 18.42 -0.14 -0.03
CA PHE A 513 19.77 -0.72 0.02
C PHE A 513 19.76 -2.19 0.47
N GLU A 514 19.05 -2.48 1.57
CA GLU A 514 18.98 -3.85 2.08
C GLU A 514 18.09 -4.75 1.22
N ARG A 515 17.04 -4.18 0.60
CA ARG A 515 16.29 -4.87 -0.45
C ARG A 515 17.24 -5.33 -1.56
N GLY A 516 18.06 -4.44 -2.07
CA GLY A 516 19.04 -4.72 -3.10
C GLY A 516 20.01 -5.82 -2.69
N ASN A 517 20.51 -5.82 -1.45
CA ASN A 517 21.39 -6.89 -0.94
C ASN A 517 20.69 -8.24 -0.91
N LYS A 518 19.45 -8.28 -0.37
CA LYS A 518 18.64 -9.50 -0.30
C LYS A 518 18.39 -10.05 -1.71
N ARG A 519 18.12 -9.20 -2.70
CA ARG A 519 17.91 -9.63 -4.09
C ARG A 519 19.21 -10.09 -4.76
N GLY A 520 20.32 -9.36 -4.62
CA GLY A 520 21.60 -9.81 -5.17
C GLY A 520 22.06 -11.16 -4.61
N LEU A 521 21.80 -11.44 -3.33
CA LEU A 521 22.02 -12.75 -2.73
C LEU A 521 21.18 -13.87 -3.36
N ASN A 522 19.97 -13.56 -3.81
CA ASN A 522 19.08 -14.56 -4.42
C ASN A 522 19.37 -14.81 -5.91
N TYR A 523 20.22 -13.99 -6.52
CA TYR A 523 20.49 -14.01 -7.96
C TYR A 523 21.98 -14.23 -8.31
N GLY A 524 22.80 -14.52 -7.29
CA GLY A 524 24.25 -14.63 -7.44
C GLY A 524 24.98 -13.33 -7.82
N THR A 525 24.36 -12.15 -7.66
CA THR A 525 24.95 -10.84 -7.99
C THR A 525 25.41 -10.09 -6.74
N THR A 526 26.34 -10.70 -6.02
CA THR A 526 26.84 -10.22 -4.72
C THR A 526 28.29 -10.65 -4.47
N ASP A 527 28.98 -9.94 -3.58
CA ASP A 527 30.27 -10.36 -3.01
C ASP A 527 30.14 -11.22 -1.74
N GLY A 528 28.93 -11.72 -1.47
CA GLY A 528 28.58 -12.47 -0.27
C GLY A 528 28.05 -11.61 0.88
N THR A 529 28.02 -10.28 0.72
CA THR A 529 27.34 -9.38 1.68
C THR A 529 26.56 -8.29 0.96
N ASN A 530 27.15 -7.62 -0.03
CA ASN A 530 26.51 -6.50 -0.71
C ASN A 530 26.27 -6.84 -2.18
N SER A 531 25.07 -6.52 -2.67
CA SER A 531 24.75 -6.75 -4.08
C SER A 531 25.51 -5.80 -4.99
N ASP A 532 25.75 -6.23 -6.22
CA ASP A 532 26.39 -5.41 -7.24
C ASP A 532 25.58 -4.15 -7.56
N ALA A 533 24.24 -4.27 -7.57
CA ALA A 533 23.34 -3.13 -7.74
C ALA A 533 23.45 -2.12 -6.59
N SER A 534 23.40 -2.56 -5.32
CA SER A 534 23.52 -1.67 -4.17
C SER A 534 24.88 -0.95 -4.13
N LYS A 535 25.96 -1.65 -4.51
CA LYS A 535 27.30 -1.06 -4.65
C LYS A 535 27.36 -0.02 -5.77
N ALA A 536 26.77 -0.32 -6.93
CA ALA A 536 26.73 0.59 -8.06
C ALA A 536 25.93 1.86 -7.75
N ILE A 537 24.78 1.74 -7.07
CA ILE A 537 24.00 2.90 -6.60
C ILE A 537 24.83 3.76 -5.65
N LEU A 538 25.48 3.15 -4.66
CA LEU A 538 26.28 3.91 -3.68
C LEU A 538 27.48 4.62 -4.34
N ALA A 539 28.15 3.96 -5.29
CA ALA A 539 29.23 4.57 -6.06
C ALA A 539 28.73 5.73 -6.93
N ALA A 540 27.58 5.57 -7.59
CA ALA A 540 26.97 6.60 -8.42
C ALA A 540 26.48 7.78 -7.58
N LEU A 541 25.86 7.56 -6.42
CA LEU A 541 25.50 8.63 -5.48
C LEU A 541 26.73 9.44 -5.07
N LYS A 542 27.82 8.77 -4.68
CA LYS A 542 29.08 9.44 -4.32
C LYS A 542 29.65 10.27 -5.49
N ALA A 543 29.64 9.72 -6.69
CA ALA A 543 30.09 10.44 -7.89
C ALA A 543 29.16 11.61 -8.23
N CYS A 544 27.86 11.46 -7.98
CA CYS A 544 26.85 12.48 -8.21
C CYS A 544 27.06 13.68 -7.26
N ALA A 545 27.28 13.42 -5.96
CA ALA A 545 27.57 14.46 -4.98
C ALA A 545 28.89 15.20 -5.26
N ALA A 546 29.87 14.52 -5.86
CA ALA A 546 31.15 15.12 -6.26
C ALA A 546 31.09 15.88 -7.60
N ALA A 547 30.01 15.72 -8.37
CA ALA A 547 29.91 16.26 -9.73
C ALA A 547 29.61 17.76 -9.73
N THR A 548 30.42 18.51 -10.48
CA THR A 548 30.35 19.98 -10.54
C THR A 548 29.44 20.52 -11.64
N SER A 549 28.75 19.67 -12.40
CA SER A 549 27.81 20.07 -13.45
C SER A 549 26.56 19.19 -13.46
N VAL A 550 25.46 19.74 -13.96
CA VAL A 550 24.18 19.03 -14.15
C VAL A 550 24.37 17.78 -15.02
N ASP A 551 24.98 17.90 -16.20
CA ASP A 551 25.20 16.76 -17.11
C ASP A 551 25.94 15.57 -16.45
N ALA A 552 26.93 15.88 -15.61
CA ALA A 552 27.69 14.87 -14.89
C ALA A 552 26.83 14.18 -13.82
N ARG A 553 25.97 14.93 -13.12
CA ARG A 553 24.96 14.37 -12.20
C ARG A 553 23.92 13.54 -12.94
N THR A 554 23.38 14.04 -14.05
CA THR A 554 22.42 13.30 -14.90
C THR A 554 22.97 11.92 -15.28
N THR A 555 24.24 11.84 -15.67
CA THR A 555 24.89 10.56 -15.98
C THR A 555 24.86 9.59 -14.79
N GLN A 556 25.10 10.08 -13.57
CA GLN A 556 25.05 9.23 -12.36
C GLN A 556 23.62 8.86 -11.97
N VAL A 557 22.66 9.79 -12.11
CA VAL A 557 21.24 9.54 -11.85
C VAL A 557 20.69 8.43 -12.74
N GLU A 558 21.08 8.38 -14.01
CA GLU A 558 20.66 7.31 -14.91
C GLU A 558 21.23 5.94 -14.51
N ILE A 559 22.46 5.88 -13.97
CA ILE A 559 23.01 4.66 -13.36
C ILE A 559 22.17 4.23 -12.15
N ILE A 560 21.84 5.17 -11.26
CA ILE A 560 21.03 4.88 -10.07
C ILE A 560 19.65 4.33 -10.47
N LYS A 561 18.96 4.98 -11.42
CA LYS A 561 17.66 4.54 -11.94
C LYS A 561 17.73 3.13 -12.54
N LEU A 562 18.77 2.83 -13.34
CA LEU A 562 18.96 1.50 -13.91
C LEU A 562 19.09 0.43 -12.82
N GLN A 563 19.92 0.68 -11.81
CA GLN A 563 20.16 -0.30 -10.75
C GLN A 563 18.94 -0.50 -9.84
N ILE A 564 18.12 0.54 -9.62
CA ILE A 564 16.79 0.39 -8.98
C ILE A 564 15.89 -0.51 -9.83
N LYS A 565 15.84 -0.33 -11.15
CA LYS A 565 15.07 -1.22 -12.05
C LYS A 565 15.52 -2.67 -11.95
N VAL A 566 16.83 -2.92 -11.87
CA VAL A 566 17.39 -4.27 -11.67
C VAL A 566 16.90 -4.89 -10.35
N ILE A 567 16.99 -4.17 -9.23
CA ILE A 567 16.56 -4.65 -7.91
C ILE A 567 15.08 -5.08 -7.92
N TYR A 568 14.21 -4.27 -8.51
CA TYR A 568 12.78 -4.55 -8.52
C TYR A 568 12.33 -5.51 -9.63
N ALA A 569 13.10 -5.65 -10.71
CA ALA A 569 12.95 -6.75 -11.65
C ALA A 569 13.28 -8.10 -10.98
N GLN A 570 14.39 -8.17 -10.23
CA GLN A 570 14.74 -9.33 -9.41
C GLN A 570 13.66 -9.63 -8.36
N ALA A 571 13.16 -8.59 -7.66
CA ALA A 571 12.11 -8.77 -6.66
C ALA A 571 10.82 -9.33 -7.28
N THR A 572 10.31 -8.70 -8.33
CA THR A 572 9.08 -9.11 -9.03
C THR A 572 9.19 -10.54 -9.55
N LEU A 573 10.30 -10.88 -10.21
CA LEU A 573 10.52 -12.22 -10.76
C LEU A 573 10.61 -13.30 -9.67
N ARG A 574 11.28 -13.02 -8.55
CA ARG A 574 11.35 -13.96 -7.43
C ARG A 574 9.96 -14.25 -6.86
N TYR A 575 9.12 -13.23 -6.69
CA TYR A 575 7.79 -13.44 -6.15
C TYR A 575 6.84 -14.11 -7.14
N ALA A 576 7.08 -13.98 -8.45
CA ALA A 576 6.40 -14.82 -9.43
C ALA A 576 6.73 -16.31 -9.27
N LYS A 577 7.99 -16.66 -8.94
CA LYS A 577 8.39 -18.04 -8.62
C LYS A 577 7.77 -18.52 -7.31
N LEU A 578 7.91 -17.75 -6.23
CA LEU A 578 7.39 -18.15 -4.91
C LEU A 578 5.87 -18.38 -4.91
N VAL A 579 5.10 -17.48 -5.52
CA VAL A 579 3.65 -17.67 -5.65
C VAL A 579 3.34 -18.91 -6.51
N GLY A 580 4.09 -19.14 -7.59
CA GLY A 580 3.96 -20.35 -8.41
C GLY A 580 4.22 -21.64 -7.62
N ASP A 581 5.25 -21.63 -6.76
CA ASP A 581 5.61 -22.76 -5.91
C ASP A 581 4.54 -23.01 -4.84
N ASP A 582 4.03 -21.95 -4.21
CA ASP A 582 2.95 -22.08 -3.24
C ASP A 582 1.69 -22.67 -3.87
N ILE A 583 1.34 -22.25 -5.10
CA ILE A 583 0.24 -22.86 -5.86
C ILE A 583 0.52 -24.35 -6.10
N ALA A 584 1.75 -24.69 -6.52
CA ALA A 584 2.13 -26.06 -6.83
C ALA A 584 2.10 -26.98 -5.60
N ASP A 585 2.42 -26.44 -4.43
CA ASP A 585 2.41 -27.14 -3.13
C ASP A 585 1.03 -27.08 -2.43
N ALA A 586 0.02 -26.45 -3.03
CA ALA A 586 -1.28 -26.14 -2.41
C ALA A 586 -1.14 -25.40 -1.05
N SER A 587 -0.12 -24.56 -0.92
CA SER A 587 0.17 -23.76 0.26
C SER A 587 -0.47 -22.35 0.15
N ALA A 588 -0.33 -21.55 1.21
CA ALA A 588 -0.92 -20.21 1.24
C ALA A 588 -0.04 -19.22 0.46
N TYR A 589 -0.54 -18.74 -0.68
CA TYR A 589 0.20 -17.84 -1.58
C TYR A 589 -0.07 -16.34 -1.35
N GLU A 590 -1.11 -15.96 -0.59
CA GLU A 590 -1.62 -14.58 -0.57
C GLU A 590 -0.61 -13.57 0.00
N GLU A 591 0.27 -14.03 0.87
CA GLU A 591 1.37 -13.22 1.43
C GLU A 591 2.43 -12.90 0.36
N HIS A 592 2.92 -13.94 -0.35
CA HIS A 592 3.87 -13.76 -1.44
C HIS A 592 3.25 -13.00 -2.63
N GLN A 593 1.96 -13.18 -2.88
CA GLN A 593 1.23 -12.42 -3.91
C GLN A 593 1.17 -10.92 -3.56
N ALA A 594 0.86 -10.59 -2.30
CA ALA A 594 0.88 -9.24 -1.77
C ALA A 594 2.26 -8.58 -1.86
N GLU A 595 3.33 -9.29 -1.49
CA GLU A 595 4.70 -8.81 -1.66
C GLU A 595 5.04 -8.57 -3.13
N GLY A 596 4.71 -9.52 -4.00
CA GLY A 596 4.91 -9.41 -5.45
C GLY A 596 4.21 -8.20 -6.06
N MET A 597 2.98 -7.92 -5.64
CA MET A 597 2.23 -6.72 -6.05
C MET A 597 2.98 -5.43 -5.67
N ALA A 598 3.45 -5.34 -4.43
CA ALA A 598 4.18 -4.15 -3.97
C ALA A 598 5.45 -3.91 -4.79
N PHE A 599 6.22 -4.96 -5.09
CA PHE A 599 7.43 -4.85 -5.93
C PHE A 599 7.12 -4.53 -7.39
N PHE A 600 6.11 -5.16 -7.97
CA PHE A 600 5.65 -4.88 -9.33
C PHE A 600 5.23 -3.42 -9.47
N ASN A 601 4.51 -2.87 -8.48
CA ASN A 601 4.05 -1.48 -8.48
C ASN A 601 5.21 -0.46 -8.50
N VAL A 602 6.41 -0.81 -8.03
CA VAL A 602 7.60 0.05 -8.14
C VAL A 602 8.03 0.24 -9.58
N ILE A 603 7.99 -0.81 -10.40
CA ILE A 603 8.48 -0.78 -11.79
C ILE A 603 7.36 -0.63 -12.82
N PHE A 604 6.11 -0.79 -12.43
CA PHE A 604 4.94 -0.73 -13.31
C PHE A 604 4.91 0.52 -14.22
N PRO A 605 5.17 1.75 -13.73
CA PRO A 605 5.22 2.92 -14.61
C PRO A 605 6.32 2.86 -15.66
N TRP A 606 7.50 2.35 -15.29
CA TRP A 606 8.60 2.16 -16.24
C TRP A 606 8.31 1.03 -17.23
N LEU A 607 7.63 -0.05 -16.80
CA LEU A 607 7.19 -1.12 -17.69
C LEU A 607 6.24 -0.58 -18.77
N LYS A 608 5.24 0.22 -18.39
CA LYS A 608 4.31 0.85 -19.36
C LYS A 608 5.01 1.79 -20.34
N ALA A 609 6.09 2.45 -19.92
CA ALA A 609 6.89 3.32 -20.76
C ALA A 609 7.97 2.57 -21.59
N SER A 610 8.11 1.25 -21.40
CA SER A 610 9.13 0.43 -22.06
C SER A 610 8.62 -0.27 -23.33
N SER A 611 9.42 -1.16 -23.89
CA SER A 611 9.04 -2.04 -25.01
C SER A 611 8.30 -3.31 -24.60
N VAL A 612 8.02 -3.53 -23.30
CA VAL A 612 7.21 -4.66 -22.85
C VAL A 612 5.78 -4.52 -23.37
N SER A 613 5.19 -5.61 -23.86
CA SER A 613 3.84 -5.55 -24.42
C SER A 613 2.79 -5.29 -23.34
N THR A 614 1.73 -4.54 -23.67
CA THR A 614 0.62 -4.29 -22.74
C THR A 614 -0.01 -5.58 -22.22
N ALA A 615 -0.13 -6.60 -23.08
CA ALA A 615 -0.64 -7.90 -22.69
C ALA A 615 0.26 -8.61 -21.66
N ASP A 616 1.60 -8.53 -21.79
CA ASP A 616 2.50 -9.11 -20.78
C ASP A 616 2.38 -8.36 -19.44
N ILE A 617 2.29 -7.03 -19.46
CA ILE A 617 2.10 -6.21 -18.25
C ILE A 617 0.77 -6.57 -17.56
N GLU A 618 -0.30 -6.74 -18.32
CA GLU A 618 -1.62 -7.13 -17.81
C GLU A 618 -1.60 -8.52 -17.17
N VAL A 619 -0.93 -9.50 -17.77
CA VAL A 619 -0.76 -10.83 -17.16
C VAL A 619 -0.05 -10.74 -15.81
N LEU A 620 1.01 -9.95 -15.71
CA LEU A 620 1.73 -9.74 -14.45
C LEU A 620 0.85 -9.04 -13.41
N GLY A 621 0.11 -8.00 -13.82
CA GLY A 621 -0.84 -7.30 -12.95
C GLY A 621 -1.93 -8.22 -12.41
N ASN A 622 -2.53 -9.05 -13.28
CA ASN A 622 -3.56 -10.02 -12.90
C ASN A 622 -3.01 -11.11 -11.96
N PHE A 623 -1.77 -11.56 -12.18
CA PHE A 623 -1.13 -12.56 -11.33
C PHE A 623 -0.89 -12.03 -9.90
N PHE A 624 -0.47 -10.76 -9.77
CA PHE A 624 -0.24 -10.14 -8.46
C PHE A 624 -1.48 -9.46 -7.87
N ASP A 625 -2.65 -9.55 -8.51
CA ASP A 625 -3.87 -8.98 -7.95
C ASP A 625 -4.41 -9.84 -6.80
N VAL A 626 -4.31 -9.30 -5.59
CA VAL A 626 -4.74 -9.94 -4.34
C VAL A 626 -6.25 -10.18 -4.23
N GLU A 627 -7.07 -9.60 -5.12
CA GLU A 627 -8.52 -9.88 -5.17
C GLU A 627 -8.85 -11.23 -5.81
N ALA A 628 -7.92 -11.83 -6.56
CA ALA A 628 -8.13 -13.06 -7.28
C ALA A 628 -7.04 -14.10 -7.00
N ALA A 629 -7.43 -15.37 -7.06
CA ALA A 629 -6.46 -16.45 -7.03
C ALA A 629 -5.63 -16.45 -8.32
N PRO A 630 -4.29 -16.46 -8.25
CA PRO A 630 -3.45 -16.61 -9.42
C PRO A 630 -3.50 -18.04 -9.95
N ASP A 631 -3.36 -18.19 -11.27
CA ASP A 631 -3.15 -19.48 -11.94
C ASP A 631 -1.75 -19.49 -12.55
N SER A 632 -0.97 -20.53 -12.25
CA SER A 632 0.33 -20.78 -12.88
C SER A 632 0.62 -22.26 -12.87
N PHE A 633 0.78 -22.86 -14.04
CA PHE A 633 1.19 -24.26 -14.20
C PHE A 633 2.46 -24.32 -15.03
N ASN A 634 3.30 -25.30 -14.75
CA ASN A 634 4.58 -25.51 -15.44
C ASN A 634 5.41 -24.20 -15.53
N ASP A 635 5.60 -23.55 -14.37
CA ASP A 635 6.36 -22.30 -14.20
C ASP A 635 5.88 -21.10 -15.06
N PHE A 636 4.63 -21.09 -15.54
CA PHE A 636 4.13 -20.05 -16.44
C PHE A 636 4.37 -18.63 -15.91
N ALA A 637 3.98 -18.33 -14.67
CA ALA A 637 4.09 -16.97 -14.14
C ALA A 637 5.55 -16.52 -14.00
N TYR A 638 6.43 -17.40 -13.52
CA TYR A 638 7.87 -17.14 -13.48
C TYR A 638 8.41 -16.85 -14.88
N CYS A 639 8.07 -17.69 -15.87
CA CYS A 639 8.59 -17.54 -17.23
C CYS A 639 8.06 -16.32 -17.97
N LYS A 640 6.77 -15.99 -17.78
CA LYS A 640 6.16 -14.77 -18.32
C LYS A 640 6.80 -13.53 -17.71
N THR A 641 7.01 -13.55 -16.39
CA THR A 641 7.67 -12.46 -15.67
C THR A 641 9.13 -12.32 -16.11
N LYS A 642 9.87 -13.42 -16.27
CA LYS A 642 11.26 -13.41 -16.73
C LYS A 642 11.38 -12.75 -18.11
N LYS A 643 10.53 -13.16 -19.06
CA LYS A 643 10.49 -12.56 -20.40
C LYS A 643 10.17 -11.06 -20.36
N ALA A 644 9.22 -10.66 -19.52
CA ALA A 644 8.89 -9.25 -19.34
C ALA A 644 10.07 -8.45 -18.75
N MET A 645 10.73 -8.98 -17.71
CA MET A 645 11.88 -8.33 -17.07
C MET A 645 13.11 -8.24 -17.99
N GLU A 646 13.39 -9.28 -18.78
CA GLU A 646 14.47 -9.26 -19.78
C GLU A 646 14.18 -8.21 -20.87
N THR A 647 12.94 -8.11 -21.33
CA THR A 647 12.52 -7.09 -22.30
C THR A 647 12.58 -5.68 -21.69
N PHE A 648 12.22 -5.55 -20.42
CA PHE A 648 12.23 -4.30 -19.66
C PHE A 648 13.65 -3.73 -19.48
N LEU A 649 14.60 -4.59 -19.11
CA LEU A 649 16.00 -4.21 -18.89
C LEU A 649 16.80 -4.15 -20.20
N GLY A 650 16.35 -4.84 -21.26
CA GLY A 650 16.97 -4.78 -22.57
C GLY A 650 18.42 -5.28 -22.56
N ALA A 651 19.36 -4.39 -22.91
CA ALA A 651 20.79 -4.74 -22.93
C ALA A 651 21.37 -5.06 -21.55
N ASP A 652 20.74 -4.56 -20.49
CA ASP A 652 21.20 -4.71 -19.10
C ASP A 652 20.54 -5.92 -18.40
N ALA A 653 19.81 -6.76 -19.13
CA ALA A 653 19.14 -7.94 -18.57
C ALA A 653 20.10 -8.91 -17.84
N SER A 654 21.39 -8.92 -18.21
CA SER A 654 22.41 -9.73 -17.52
C SER A 654 22.66 -9.28 -16.07
N ASP A 655 22.40 -8.01 -15.74
CA ASP A 655 22.61 -7.45 -14.40
C ASP A 655 21.62 -8.05 -13.39
N MET A 656 20.50 -8.58 -13.87
CA MET A 656 19.53 -9.31 -13.04
C MET A 656 20.14 -10.58 -12.43
N GLY A 657 21.11 -11.22 -13.08
CA GLY A 657 21.64 -12.52 -12.65
C GLY A 657 20.68 -13.69 -12.89
N THR A 658 20.91 -14.82 -12.22
CA THR A 658 20.08 -16.03 -12.32
C THR A 658 19.49 -16.33 -10.96
N LEU A 659 18.17 -16.49 -10.85
CA LEU A 659 17.51 -16.79 -9.59
C LEU A 659 17.92 -18.19 -9.09
N ASP A 660 18.58 -18.25 -7.93
CA ASP A 660 19.14 -19.49 -7.37
C ASP A 660 18.07 -20.59 -7.24
N ALA A 661 16.88 -20.25 -6.74
CA ALA A 661 15.78 -21.22 -6.57
C ALA A 661 15.33 -21.84 -7.91
N ALA A 662 15.32 -21.05 -8.99
CA ALA A 662 14.95 -21.57 -10.31
C ALA A 662 16.07 -22.43 -10.92
N ASP A 663 17.33 -22.15 -10.61
CA ASP A 663 18.48 -22.97 -11.03
C ASP A 663 18.51 -24.31 -10.25
N GLU A 664 18.29 -24.26 -8.94
CA GLU A 664 18.21 -25.43 -8.06
C GLU A 664 17.09 -26.40 -8.48
N ASP A 665 15.92 -25.87 -8.85
CA ASP A 665 14.77 -26.65 -9.33
C ASP A 665 14.92 -27.12 -10.78
N GLY A 666 15.90 -26.57 -11.52
CA GLY A 666 16.07 -26.82 -12.95
C GLY A 666 14.95 -26.24 -13.81
N THR A 667 14.31 -25.15 -13.37
CA THR A 667 13.21 -24.48 -14.07
C THR A 667 13.68 -23.95 -15.44
N THR A 668 13.02 -24.40 -16.51
CA THR A 668 13.29 -23.94 -17.88
C THR A 668 12.06 -23.30 -18.51
N CYS A 669 12.24 -22.14 -19.13
CA CYS A 669 11.15 -21.44 -19.80
C CYS A 669 11.00 -21.83 -21.27
N ALA A 670 9.79 -22.24 -21.64
CA ALA A 670 9.45 -22.51 -23.03
C ALA A 670 9.59 -21.24 -23.90
N ALA A 671 10.00 -21.42 -25.16
CA ALA A 671 10.15 -20.32 -26.11
C ALA A 671 8.82 -19.60 -26.40
N THR A 672 7.72 -20.36 -26.38
CA THR A 672 6.35 -19.86 -26.54
C THR A 672 5.56 -20.24 -25.30
N LEU A 673 4.90 -19.25 -24.71
CA LEU A 673 3.96 -19.44 -23.60
C LEU A 673 2.53 -19.32 -24.13
N PRO A 674 1.57 -20.09 -23.59
CA PRO A 674 0.18 -20.00 -24.01
C PRO A 674 -0.38 -18.60 -23.76
N SER A 675 -1.32 -18.18 -24.59
CA SER A 675 -2.02 -16.90 -24.46
C SER A 675 -3.46 -17.04 -24.96
N GLY A 676 -4.40 -16.43 -24.26
CA GLY A 676 -5.80 -16.35 -24.63
C GLY A 676 -6.25 -14.95 -25.06
N ALA A 677 -5.33 -13.99 -25.17
CA ALA A 677 -5.64 -12.58 -25.45
C ALA A 677 -6.42 -12.36 -26.76
N THR A 678 -6.23 -13.23 -27.76
CA THR A 678 -6.92 -13.15 -29.07
C THR A 678 -8.14 -14.07 -29.16
N GLY A 679 -8.59 -14.63 -28.03
CA GLY A 679 -9.62 -15.65 -27.97
C GLY A 679 -9.07 -17.07 -28.24
N VAL A 680 -9.74 -18.05 -27.65
CA VAL A 680 -9.41 -19.48 -27.79
C VAL A 680 -10.38 -20.10 -28.79
N VAL A 681 -9.86 -20.47 -29.97
CA VAL A 681 -10.66 -20.98 -31.08
C VAL A 681 -10.95 -22.48 -30.91
N THR A 682 -12.23 -22.86 -31.05
CA THR A 682 -12.70 -24.25 -31.10
C THR A 682 -13.56 -24.45 -32.34
N ASP A 683 -13.87 -25.70 -32.67
CA ASP A 683 -14.69 -26.05 -33.83
C ASP A 683 -16.16 -25.59 -33.70
N VAL A 684 -16.62 -25.34 -32.46
CA VAL A 684 -17.99 -24.89 -32.13
C VAL A 684 -18.05 -23.39 -31.76
N GLY A 685 -16.95 -22.67 -31.89
CA GLY A 685 -16.89 -21.22 -31.65
C GLY A 685 -15.60 -20.75 -30.99
N THR A 686 -15.44 -19.43 -30.89
CA THR A 686 -14.30 -18.80 -30.21
C THR A 686 -14.74 -18.31 -28.84
N TYR A 687 -14.03 -18.77 -27.80
CA TYR A 687 -14.17 -18.23 -26.46
C TYR A 687 -13.31 -16.97 -26.31
N TYR A 688 -13.94 -15.85 -25.99
CA TYR A 688 -13.23 -14.62 -25.62
C TYR A 688 -13.35 -14.44 -24.11
N PRO A 689 -12.22 -14.31 -23.38
CA PRO A 689 -12.24 -14.07 -21.95
C PRO A 689 -13.07 -12.83 -21.60
N ALA A 690 -13.87 -12.92 -20.54
CA ALA A 690 -14.54 -11.77 -19.97
C ALA A 690 -13.49 -10.73 -19.53
N GLY A 691 -13.78 -9.44 -19.70
CA GLY A 691 -12.83 -8.37 -19.40
C GLY A 691 -11.71 -8.16 -20.44
N GLY A 692 -11.52 -9.09 -21.39
CA GLY A 692 -10.45 -9.00 -22.40
C GLY A 692 -9.08 -9.49 -21.93
N GLU A 693 -9.03 -10.14 -20.77
CA GLU A 693 -7.78 -10.59 -20.12
C GLU A 693 -7.07 -11.72 -20.89
N ASP A 694 -5.74 -11.78 -20.76
CA ASP A 694 -4.96 -12.92 -21.23
C ASP A 694 -4.95 -14.06 -20.20
N ILE A 695 -5.62 -15.16 -20.53
CA ILE A 695 -5.80 -16.37 -19.69
C ILE A 695 -4.68 -17.40 -19.86
N GLY A 696 -3.48 -16.99 -20.30
CA GLY A 696 -2.33 -17.87 -20.52
C GLY A 696 -1.94 -18.72 -19.31
N GLY A 697 -2.04 -18.18 -18.10
CA GLY A 697 -1.78 -18.92 -16.85
C GLY A 697 -2.68 -20.13 -16.70
N SER A 698 -3.99 -19.98 -16.92
CA SER A 698 -4.93 -21.10 -16.87
C SER A 698 -4.79 -22.06 -18.06
N LEU A 699 -4.45 -21.54 -19.26
CA LEU A 699 -4.17 -22.37 -20.43
C LEU A 699 -2.89 -23.22 -20.26
N SER A 700 -1.96 -22.81 -19.40
CA SER A 700 -0.78 -23.62 -19.08
C SER A 700 -1.12 -24.92 -18.32
N PHE A 701 -2.35 -25.07 -17.81
CA PHE A 701 -2.83 -26.30 -17.18
C PHE A 701 -2.76 -27.49 -18.15
N SER A 702 -3.26 -27.36 -19.38
CA SER A 702 -3.23 -28.44 -20.37
C SER A 702 -1.81 -28.73 -20.87
N VAL A 703 -0.93 -27.72 -20.91
CA VAL A 703 0.51 -27.89 -21.17
C VAL A 703 1.15 -28.73 -20.05
N ALA A 704 0.84 -28.44 -18.79
CA ALA A 704 1.31 -29.20 -17.64
C ALA A 704 0.83 -30.65 -17.65
N VAL A 705 -0.45 -30.87 -17.99
CA VAL A 705 -1.02 -32.23 -18.16
C VAL A 705 -0.25 -32.97 -19.24
N MET A 706 -0.10 -32.38 -20.44
CA MET A 706 0.62 -33.01 -21.55
C MET A 706 2.05 -33.40 -21.15
N LYS A 707 2.82 -32.44 -20.60
CA LYS A 707 4.19 -32.68 -20.14
C LYS A 707 4.29 -33.83 -19.13
N THR A 708 3.31 -33.96 -18.24
CA THR A 708 3.30 -35.03 -17.22
C THR A 708 2.91 -36.38 -17.83
N LEU A 709 1.96 -36.40 -18.76
CA LEU A 709 1.49 -37.63 -19.39
C LEU A 709 2.45 -38.17 -20.44
N ASP A 710 3.25 -37.32 -21.09
CA ASP A 710 4.31 -37.76 -22.02
C ASP A 710 5.38 -38.63 -21.34
N LEU A 711 5.47 -38.61 -20.00
CA LEU A 711 6.36 -39.47 -19.21
C LEU A 711 5.81 -40.89 -18.97
N LEU A 712 4.57 -41.15 -19.39
CA LEU A 712 3.98 -42.49 -19.46
C LEU A 712 4.32 -43.20 -20.80
N ASP A 713 5.16 -42.60 -21.65
CA ASP A 713 5.67 -43.27 -22.85
C ASP A 713 6.67 -44.38 -22.51
N GLU A 714 6.65 -45.46 -23.29
CA GLU A 714 7.35 -46.72 -22.97
C GLU A 714 8.91 -46.63 -23.02
N PRO A 715 9.63 -47.03 -21.95
CA PRO A 715 9.11 -47.55 -20.68
C PRO A 715 8.73 -46.45 -19.68
N SER A 716 7.53 -46.54 -19.11
CA SER A 716 7.00 -45.59 -18.12
C SER A 716 7.85 -45.49 -16.87
N SER A 717 8.15 -44.26 -16.44
CA SER A 717 8.77 -43.97 -15.15
C SER A 717 7.75 -43.33 -14.20
N PHE A 718 7.01 -44.17 -13.45
CA PHE A 718 5.98 -43.68 -12.52
C PHE A 718 6.50 -42.70 -11.46
N ALA A 719 7.78 -42.82 -11.07
CA ALA A 719 8.42 -41.87 -10.16
C ALA A 719 8.61 -40.49 -10.81
N ASP A 720 9.04 -40.45 -12.07
CA ASP A 720 9.21 -39.18 -12.80
C ASP A 720 7.85 -38.54 -13.12
N VAL A 721 6.81 -39.35 -13.38
CA VAL A 721 5.44 -38.87 -13.53
C VAL A 721 4.93 -38.22 -12.24
N LEU A 722 5.15 -38.84 -11.08
CA LEU A 722 4.77 -38.26 -9.79
C LEU A 722 5.54 -36.96 -9.50
N ASP A 723 6.84 -36.92 -9.81
CA ASP A 723 7.66 -35.71 -9.68
C ASP A 723 7.14 -34.59 -10.60
N SER A 724 6.83 -34.89 -11.86
CA SER A 724 6.24 -33.93 -12.81
C SER A 724 4.85 -33.47 -12.37
N PHE A 725 4.00 -34.37 -11.87
CA PHE A 725 2.66 -34.03 -11.36
C PHE A 725 2.72 -32.98 -10.24
N ARG A 726 3.73 -33.08 -9.36
CA ARG A 726 3.99 -32.08 -8.30
C ARG A 726 4.58 -30.79 -8.86
N LYS A 727 5.72 -30.88 -9.55
CA LYS A 727 6.47 -29.70 -10.04
C LYS A 727 5.71 -28.83 -11.04
N THR A 728 4.82 -29.43 -11.83
CA THR A 728 4.02 -28.67 -12.80
C THR A 728 2.82 -27.95 -12.17
N GLY A 729 2.55 -28.19 -10.89
CA GLY A 729 1.45 -27.60 -10.13
C GLY A 729 0.10 -28.31 -10.26
N LEU A 730 0.06 -29.47 -10.93
CA LEU A 730 -1.17 -30.25 -11.06
C LEU A 730 -1.60 -30.87 -9.72
N ALA A 731 -0.65 -31.35 -8.91
CA ALA A 731 -0.92 -31.81 -7.55
C ALA A 731 -1.51 -30.68 -6.69
N GLY A 732 -0.90 -29.49 -6.74
CA GLY A 732 -1.41 -28.31 -6.07
C GLY A 732 -2.85 -27.96 -6.47
N SER A 733 -3.15 -28.02 -7.77
CA SER A 733 -4.53 -27.87 -8.26
C SER A 733 -5.47 -28.94 -7.70
N ALA A 734 -5.01 -30.19 -7.62
CA ALA A 734 -5.77 -31.30 -7.08
C ALA A 734 -6.06 -31.13 -5.58
N ASP A 735 -5.11 -30.60 -4.82
CA ASP A 735 -5.14 -30.58 -3.35
C ASP A 735 -5.60 -29.26 -2.75
N THR A 736 -5.72 -28.20 -3.56
CA THR A 736 -6.19 -26.88 -3.12
C THR A 736 -7.53 -26.99 -2.39
N SER A 737 -7.54 -26.56 -1.13
CA SER A 737 -8.75 -26.59 -0.29
C SER A 737 -9.83 -25.64 -0.83
N ARG A 738 -10.99 -26.21 -1.16
CA ARG A 738 -12.18 -25.51 -1.68
C ARG A 738 -13.39 -25.67 -0.76
N VAL A 739 -13.13 -25.60 0.55
CA VAL A 739 -14.17 -25.76 1.58
C VAL A 739 -15.30 -24.75 1.37
N GLY A 740 -16.54 -25.23 1.44
CA GLY A 740 -17.75 -24.43 1.20
C GLY A 740 -18.25 -24.49 -0.25
N GLU A 741 -17.50 -25.10 -1.17
CA GLU A 741 -17.96 -25.36 -2.52
C GLU A 741 -18.73 -26.69 -2.58
N PRO A 742 -19.99 -26.74 -3.07
CA PRO A 742 -20.84 -27.92 -2.94
C PRO A 742 -20.28 -29.20 -3.58
N VAL A 743 -19.59 -29.07 -4.72
CA VAL A 743 -19.00 -30.21 -5.43
C VAL A 743 -17.77 -30.72 -4.68
N TRP A 744 -16.88 -29.82 -4.26
CA TRP A 744 -15.68 -30.20 -3.51
C TRP A 744 -16.02 -30.89 -2.19
N ASP A 745 -16.92 -30.31 -1.40
CA ASP A 745 -17.32 -30.85 -0.10
C ASP A 745 -17.96 -32.24 -0.23
N MET A 746 -18.73 -32.46 -1.30
CA MET A 746 -19.31 -33.76 -1.63
C MET A 746 -18.23 -34.80 -1.95
N PHE A 747 -17.24 -34.46 -2.78
CA PHE A 747 -16.16 -35.37 -3.17
C PHE A 747 -15.25 -35.69 -1.99
N LYS A 748 -14.82 -34.67 -1.24
CA LYS A 748 -14.05 -34.84 -0.01
C LYS A 748 -14.75 -35.77 0.98
N THR A 749 -16.08 -35.62 1.15
CA THR A 749 -16.87 -36.49 2.02
C THR A 749 -16.94 -37.93 1.50
N TYR A 750 -17.09 -38.10 0.18
CA TYR A 750 -17.15 -39.43 -0.45
C TYR A 750 -15.84 -40.20 -0.29
N PHE A 751 -14.71 -39.56 -0.62
CA PHE A 751 -13.40 -40.21 -0.61
C PHE A 751 -12.71 -40.19 0.76
N GLY A 752 -13.20 -39.38 1.71
CA GLY A 752 -12.69 -39.35 3.08
C GLY A 752 -11.32 -38.68 3.25
N SER A 753 -10.81 -38.03 2.20
CA SER A 753 -9.53 -37.32 2.20
C SER A 753 -9.69 -35.95 1.53
N PRO A 754 -9.01 -34.88 1.99
CA PRO A 754 -8.93 -33.60 1.28
C PRO A 754 -7.98 -33.62 0.07
N THR A 755 -7.13 -34.65 -0.06
CA THR A 755 -6.09 -34.80 -1.11
C THR A 755 -6.34 -36.07 -1.95
N TRP A 756 -7.60 -36.50 -2.06
CA TRP A 756 -7.99 -37.83 -2.58
C TRP A 756 -7.53 -38.15 -4.02
N MET A 757 -7.22 -37.13 -4.82
CA MET A 757 -6.70 -37.30 -6.18
C MET A 757 -5.18 -37.58 -6.14
N THR A 758 -4.43 -36.77 -5.39
CA THR A 758 -2.99 -37.00 -5.17
C THR A 758 -2.76 -38.32 -4.42
N ASP A 759 -3.52 -38.61 -3.37
CA ASP A 759 -3.44 -39.88 -2.63
C ASP A 759 -3.62 -41.09 -3.58
N TYR A 760 -4.51 -40.96 -4.57
CA TYR A 760 -4.75 -42.02 -5.55
C TYR A 760 -3.58 -42.18 -6.52
N VAL A 761 -3.04 -41.08 -7.06
CA VAL A 761 -1.84 -41.12 -7.92
C VAL A 761 -0.65 -41.73 -7.17
N GLU A 762 -0.41 -41.31 -5.93
CA GLU A 762 0.66 -41.85 -5.09
C GLU A 762 0.50 -43.35 -4.83
N THR A 763 -0.73 -43.79 -4.51
CA THR A 763 -1.04 -45.22 -4.32
C THR A 763 -0.74 -46.04 -5.58
N VAL A 764 -1.04 -45.50 -6.76
CA VAL A 764 -0.81 -46.20 -8.04
C VAL A 764 0.67 -46.25 -8.40
N VAL A 765 1.44 -45.20 -8.09
CA VAL A 765 2.89 -45.14 -8.32
C VAL A 765 3.67 -46.06 -7.38
N ASP A 766 3.14 -46.33 -6.18
CA ASP A 766 3.73 -47.28 -5.24
C ASP A 766 3.46 -48.74 -5.65
N ASN A 767 4.54 -49.50 -5.89
CA ASN A 767 4.47 -50.92 -6.24
C ASN A 767 3.89 -51.81 -5.12
N GLU A 768 3.99 -51.39 -3.85
CA GLU A 768 3.49 -52.17 -2.72
C GLU A 768 2.02 -51.84 -2.41
N ALA A 769 1.57 -50.61 -2.66
CA ALA A 769 0.21 -50.16 -2.36
C ALA A 769 -0.76 -50.29 -3.54
N THR A 770 -0.26 -50.33 -4.79
CA THR A 770 -1.11 -50.43 -5.97
C THR A 770 -1.91 -51.75 -5.99
N PRO A 771 -3.20 -51.74 -6.39
CA PRO A 771 -4.04 -52.93 -6.41
C PRO A 771 -3.74 -53.88 -7.59
N THR A 772 -2.76 -53.57 -8.44
CA THR A 772 -2.43 -54.35 -9.64
C THR A 772 -0.93 -54.37 -9.91
N THR A 773 -0.43 -55.50 -10.41
CA THR A 773 0.95 -55.61 -10.91
C THR A 773 1.07 -55.32 -12.41
N ASN A 774 -0.04 -55.07 -13.12
CA ASN A 774 -0.05 -54.74 -14.54
C ASN A 774 0.33 -53.26 -14.72
N SER A 775 1.38 -52.97 -15.50
CA SER A 775 1.85 -51.61 -15.76
C SER A 775 0.86 -50.79 -16.60
N ALA A 776 0.23 -51.38 -17.62
CA ALA A 776 -0.76 -50.72 -18.46
C ALA A 776 -1.98 -50.28 -17.63
N ALA A 777 -2.46 -51.12 -16.71
CA ALA A 777 -3.50 -50.74 -15.76
C ALA A 777 -3.11 -49.52 -14.91
N ARG A 778 -1.85 -49.43 -14.46
CA ARG A 778 -1.36 -48.30 -13.66
C ARG A 778 -1.26 -47.02 -14.48
N GLU A 779 -0.78 -47.12 -15.72
CA GLU A 779 -0.75 -46.01 -16.68
C GLU A 779 -2.15 -45.43 -16.88
N GLU A 780 -3.15 -46.28 -17.08
CA GLU A 780 -4.55 -45.84 -17.22
C GLU A 780 -5.09 -45.16 -15.96
N MET A 781 -4.81 -45.70 -14.77
CA MET A 781 -5.23 -45.06 -13.52
C MET A 781 -4.61 -43.67 -13.35
N ILE A 782 -3.32 -43.50 -13.67
CA ILE A 782 -2.62 -42.22 -13.56
C ILE A 782 -3.11 -41.25 -14.64
N GLU A 783 -3.11 -41.66 -15.91
CA GLU A 783 -3.46 -40.80 -17.04
C GLU A 783 -4.84 -40.20 -16.83
N LYS A 784 -5.84 -41.03 -16.52
CA LYS A 784 -7.23 -40.59 -16.39
C LYS A 784 -7.45 -39.80 -15.11
N THR A 785 -6.72 -40.07 -14.02
CA THR A 785 -6.84 -39.23 -12.82
C THR A 785 -6.34 -37.81 -13.07
N ILE A 786 -5.13 -37.68 -13.63
CA ILE A 786 -4.51 -36.38 -13.90
C ILE A 786 -5.31 -35.62 -14.97
N ARG A 787 -5.65 -36.30 -16.08
CA ARG A 787 -6.36 -35.68 -17.20
C ARG A 787 -7.80 -35.32 -16.88
N ASP A 788 -8.52 -36.21 -16.21
CA ASP A 788 -9.98 -36.15 -16.17
C ASP A 788 -10.48 -35.77 -14.76
N ALA A 789 -9.98 -36.39 -13.69
CA ALA A 789 -10.44 -36.08 -12.32
C ALA A 789 -9.95 -34.71 -11.83
N VAL A 790 -8.64 -34.44 -11.93
CA VAL A 790 -8.04 -33.17 -11.50
C VAL A 790 -8.62 -32.01 -12.32
N ALA A 791 -8.65 -32.15 -13.65
CA ALA A 791 -9.22 -31.14 -14.53
C ALA A 791 -10.69 -30.84 -14.22
N THR A 792 -11.53 -31.87 -14.04
CA THR A 792 -12.95 -31.69 -13.77
C THR A 792 -13.20 -30.95 -12.45
N GLN A 793 -12.46 -31.30 -11.39
CA GLN A 793 -12.58 -30.61 -10.11
C GLN A 793 -12.16 -29.13 -10.22
N ALA A 794 -11.04 -28.85 -10.90
CA ALA A 794 -10.58 -27.48 -11.13
C ALA A 794 -11.61 -26.67 -11.94
N ILE A 795 -12.11 -27.21 -13.06
CA ILE A 795 -13.12 -26.56 -13.92
C ILE A 795 -14.40 -26.24 -13.15
N LEU A 796 -14.94 -27.22 -12.42
CA LEU A 796 -16.20 -27.03 -11.69
C LEU A 796 -16.04 -26.03 -10.53
N SER A 797 -14.90 -26.04 -9.85
CA SER A 797 -14.58 -25.10 -8.79
C SER A 797 -14.49 -23.66 -9.30
N ASP A 798 -13.69 -23.44 -10.35
CA ASP A 798 -13.50 -22.12 -10.94
C ASP A 798 -14.81 -21.54 -11.49
N LEU A 799 -15.58 -22.34 -12.24
CA LEU A 799 -16.88 -21.89 -12.76
C LEU A 799 -17.90 -21.64 -11.64
N TYR A 800 -17.87 -22.43 -10.56
CA TYR A 800 -18.73 -22.19 -9.40
C TYR A 800 -18.40 -20.84 -8.76
N ARG A 801 -17.12 -20.54 -8.51
CA ARG A 801 -16.68 -19.25 -7.98
C ARG A 801 -17.05 -18.11 -8.92
N GLY A 802 -16.77 -18.24 -10.22
CA GLY A 802 -17.14 -17.23 -11.21
C GLY A 802 -18.65 -16.99 -11.31
N SER A 803 -19.46 -17.99 -10.97
CA SER A 803 -20.93 -17.86 -10.94
C SER A 803 -21.49 -17.13 -9.71
N GLN A 804 -20.69 -16.86 -8.68
CA GLN A 804 -21.17 -16.20 -7.46
C GLN A 804 -21.37 -14.68 -7.61
N GLY A 805 -20.91 -14.07 -8.70
CA GLY A 805 -20.93 -12.63 -8.88
C GLY A 805 -20.49 -12.15 -10.26
N VAL A 806 -20.24 -10.85 -10.35
CA VAL A 806 -19.95 -10.11 -11.61
C VAL A 806 -18.83 -9.08 -11.45
N THR A 807 -17.96 -9.24 -10.45
CA THR A 807 -16.75 -8.41 -10.32
C THR A 807 -15.63 -8.98 -11.18
N ASP A 808 -14.57 -8.21 -11.41
CA ASP A 808 -13.40 -8.65 -12.19
C ASP A 808 -12.79 -9.96 -11.63
N ALA A 809 -12.78 -10.13 -10.30
CA ALA A 809 -12.41 -11.41 -9.68
C ALA A 809 -13.31 -12.58 -10.10
N HIS A 810 -14.62 -12.37 -10.24
CA HIS A 810 -15.54 -13.41 -10.72
C HIS A 810 -15.35 -13.70 -12.21
N ASP A 811 -15.04 -12.68 -13.01
CA ASP A 811 -14.71 -12.82 -14.43
C ASP A 811 -13.47 -13.70 -14.60
N ARG A 812 -12.43 -13.45 -13.80
CA ARG A 812 -11.20 -14.27 -13.74
C ARG A 812 -11.48 -15.73 -13.41
N TYR A 813 -12.25 -16.02 -12.37
CA TYR A 813 -12.62 -17.41 -12.05
C TYR A 813 -13.40 -18.08 -13.19
N TRP A 814 -14.33 -17.37 -13.84
CA TRP A 814 -15.05 -17.92 -15.00
C TRP A 814 -14.09 -18.24 -16.16
N ASN A 815 -13.17 -17.32 -16.44
CA ASN A 815 -12.13 -17.43 -17.44
C ASN A 815 -11.19 -18.63 -17.18
N HIS A 816 -10.79 -18.84 -15.92
CA HIS A 816 -9.94 -19.97 -15.52
C HIS A 816 -10.60 -21.32 -15.82
N GLY A 817 -11.87 -21.49 -15.45
CA GLY A 817 -12.61 -22.71 -15.71
C GLY A 817 -12.81 -23.00 -17.20
N ALA A 818 -13.08 -21.96 -18.00
CA ALA A 818 -13.17 -22.09 -19.45
C ALA A 818 -11.84 -22.51 -20.09
N ALA A 819 -10.73 -21.91 -19.66
CA ALA A 819 -9.39 -22.23 -20.15
C ALA A 819 -9.04 -23.70 -19.93
N LYS A 820 -9.26 -24.20 -18.70
CA LYS A 820 -8.97 -25.58 -18.30
C LYS A 820 -9.84 -26.62 -19.03
N TYR A 821 -11.09 -26.26 -19.37
CA TYR A 821 -11.98 -27.13 -20.15
C TYR A 821 -11.53 -27.26 -21.61
N ILE A 822 -11.18 -26.14 -22.24
CA ILE A 822 -10.92 -26.07 -23.69
C ILE A 822 -9.46 -26.44 -24.02
N GLY A 823 -8.49 -25.84 -23.32
CA GLY A 823 -7.07 -25.87 -23.65
C GLY A 823 -6.69 -25.05 -24.88
N THR A 824 -5.41 -25.01 -25.20
CA THR A 824 -4.90 -24.47 -26.46
C THR A 824 -5.17 -25.44 -27.61
N GLN A 825 -4.80 -25.07 -28.84
CA GLN A 825 -4.93 -25.98 -29.99
C GLN A 825 -3.94 -27.15 -29.90
N ASP A 826 -2.71 -26.89 -29.48
CA ASP A 826 -1.63 -27.87 -29.49
C ASP A 826 -1.76 -28.91 -28.36
N ASP A 827 -2.37 -28.53 -27.24
CA ASP A 827 -2.57 -29.37 -26.06
C ASP A 827 -4.02 -29.83 -25.83
N ARG A 828 -4.94 -29.51 -26.76
CA ARG A 828 -6.35 -29.93 -26.67
C ARG A 828 -6.51 -31.43 -26.50
N SER A 829 -5.58 -32.23 -27.01
CA SER A 829 -5.61 -33.71 -26.96
C SER A 829 -5.65 -34.29 -25.54
N VAL A 830 -5.27 -33.50 -24.53
CA VAL A 830 -5.27 -33.88 -23.11
C VAL A 830 -6.32 -33.13 -22.28
N THR A 831 -7.33 -32.51 -22.89
CA THR A 831 -8.40 -31.81 -22.15
C THR A 831 -9.71 -32.61 -22.07
N VAL A 832 -10.63 -32.10 -21.25
CA VAL A 832 -12.02 -32.58 -21.15
C VAL A 832 -12.77 -32.34 -22.46
N TYR A 833 -12.48 -31.24 -23.17
CA TYR A 833 -13.03 -31.00 -24.51
C TYR A 833 -12.68 -32.16 -25.47
N ASN A 834 -11.42 -32.59 -25.53
CA ASN A 834 -11.07 -33.73 -26.38
C ASN A 834 -11.63 -35.07 -25.86
N ARG A 835 -11.77 -35.23 -24.53
CA ARG A 835 -12.44 -36.40 -23.95
C ARG A 835 -13.87 -36.50 -24.48
N ALA A 836 -14.59 -35.37 -24.53
CA ALA A 836 -15.94 -35.31 -25.09
C ALA A 836 -15.96 -35.75 -26.56
N ASN A 837 -15.07 -35.21 -27.42
CA ASN A 837 -15.00 -35.62 -28.84
C ASN A 837 -14.75 -37.12 -28.99
N LYS A 838 -13.78 -37.68 -28.22
CA LYS A 838 -13.49 -39.12 -28.24
C LYS A 838 -14.72 -39.96 -27.87
N ARG A 839 -15.49 -39.56 -26.85
CA ARG A 839 -16.66 -40.32 -26.39
C ARG A 839 -17.86 -40.13 -27.30
N ALA A 840 -18.07 -38.94 -27.82
CA ALA A 840 -19.12 -38.67 -28.78
C ALA A 840 -18.98 -39.55 -30.04
N ALA A 841 -17.76 -39.76 -30.52
CA ALA A 841 -17.50 -40.66 -31.64
C ALA A 841 -17.97 -42.09 -31.36
N ASN A 842 -17.79 -42.58 -30.13
CA ASN A 842 -18.20 -43.93 -29.76
C ASN A 842 -19.71 -44.07 -29.54
N PHE A 843 -20.42 -42.98 -29.23
CA PHE A 843 -21.84 -43.00 -28.88
C PHE A 843 -22.75 -42.44 -29.98
N GLY A 844 -22.18 -42.03 -31.11
CA GLY A 844 -22.93 -41.41 -32.20
C GLY A 844 -23.53 -40.05 -31.83
N THR A 845 -22.87 -39.30 -30.94
CA THR A 845 -23.28 -37.95 -30.49
C THR A 845 -22.32 -36.88 -30.98
N LEU A 846 -21.81 -37.06 -32.21
CA LEU A 846 -21.02 -36.06 -32.92
C LEU A 846 -21.92 -35.11 -33.69
N GLU A 847 -21.45 -33.88 -33.87
CA GLU A 847 -22.02 -32.89 -34.77
C GLU A 847 -21.88 -33.32 -36.23
N GLY A 848 -22.46 -32.51 -37.12
CA GLY A 848 -22.43 -32.75 -38.58
C GLY A 848 -21.04 -32.75 -39.21
N ASP A 849 -20.01 -32.27 -38.50
CA ASP A 849 -18.61 -32.31 -38.92
C ASP A 849 -17.95 -33.69 -38.73
N GLY A 850 -18.55 -34.57 -37.93
CA GLY A 850 -18.03 -35.91 -37.64
C GLY A 850 -16.84 -35.94 -36.68
N GLU A 851 -16.53 -34.84 -35.99
CA GLU A 851 -15.40 -34.75 -35.05
C GLU A 851 -15.78 -34.11 -33.71
N THR A 852 -16.69 -33.12 -33.72
CA THR A 852 -17.02 -32.37 -32.52
C THR A 852 -18.18 -33.00 -31.75
N ALA A 853 -18.05 -33.12 -30.43
CA ALA A 853 -19.14 -33.60 -29.58
C ALA A 853 -20.28 -32.59 -29.46
N VAL A 854 -21.53 -33.06 -29.52
CA VAL A 854 -22.72 -32.27 -29.16
C VAL A 854 -22.57 -31.65 -27.76
N ALA A 855 -21.97 -32.40 -26.81
CA ALA A 855 -21.69 -31.91 -25.46
C ALA A 855 -20.74 -30.69 -25.45
N ASN A 856 -19.77 -30.63 -26.36
CA ASN A 856 -18.86 -29.49 -26.50
C ASN A 856 -19.57 -28.27 -27.08
N GLU A 857 -20.47 -28.45 -28.05
CA GLU A 857 -21.29 -27.35 -28.57
C GLU A 857 -22.06 -26.67 -27.43
N VAL A 858 -22.76 -27.47 -26.62
CA VAL A 858 -23.56 -26.98 -25.50
C VAL A 858 -22.68 -26.36 -24.40
N ALA A 859 -21.57 -26.99 -24.04
CA ALA A 859 -20.67 -26.50 -23.00
C ALA A 859 -19.97 -25.20 -23.41
N VAL A 860 -19.40 -25.12 -24.62
CA VAL A 860 -18.72 -23.91 -25.11
C VAL A 860 -19.71 -22.77 -25.29
N ALA A 861 -20.93 -23.02 -25.77
CA ALA A 861 -21.98 -22.00 -25.83
C ALA A 861 -22.31 -21.46 -24.43
N ALA A 862 -22.37 -22.31 -23.40
CA ALA A 862 -22.60 -21.90 -22.03
C ALA A 862 -21.43 -21.07 -21.45
N LEU A 863 -20.18 -21.48 -21.73
CA LEU A 863 -18.99 -20.74 -21.34
C LEU A 863 -18.97 -19.34 -21.96
N ILE A 864 -19.26 -19.23 -23.26
CA ILE A 864 -19.37 -17.95 -23.99
C ILE A 864 -20.50 -17.09 -23.39
N ALA A 865 -21.67 -17.69 -23.13
CA ALA A 865 -22.81 -16.97 -22.56
C ALA A 865 -22.53 -16.43 -21.15
N GLY A 866 -21.74 -17.13 -20.33
CA GLY A 866 -21.33 -16.66 -19.01
C GLY A 866 -20.23 -15.60 -19.03
N ALA A 867 -19.39 -15.59 -20.08
CA ALA A 867 -18.35 -14.58 -20.31
C ALA A 867 -18.88 -13.33 -21.04
N ALA A 868 -20.12 -13.37 -21.56
CA ALA A 868 -20.71 -12.26 -22.30
C ALA A 868 -20.77 -10.98 -21.46
N SER A 869 -20.44 -9.85 -22.08
CA SER A 869 -20.55 -8.53 -21.44
C SER A 869 -21.98 -8.31 -20.92
N GLY A 870 -22.10 -8.00 -19.63
CA GLY A 870 -23.39 -7.81 -18.95
C GLY A 870 -24.08 -9.10 -18.47
N ALA A 871 -23.42 -10.26 -18.51
CA ALA A 871 -23.94 -11.47 -17.89
C ALA A 871 -24.19 -11.24 -16.38
N SER A 872 -25.38 -11.58 -15.90
CA SER A 872 -25.71 -11.50 -14.48
C SER A 872 -25.19 -12.71 -13.71
N ALA A 873 -25.04 -12.59 -12.38
CA ALA A 873 -24.70 -13.74 -11.53
C ALA A 873 -25.71 -14.91 -11.70
N ALA A 874 -27.00 -14.60 -11.86
CA ALA A 874 -28.03 -15.61 -12.14
C ALA A 874 -27.83 -16.29 -13.50
N THR A 875 -27.40 -15.54 -14.51
CA THR A 875 -27.03 -16.10 -15.82
C THR A 875 -25.85 -17.04 -15.67
N ARG A 876 -24.77 -16.62 -15.00
CA ARG A 876 -23.58 -17.46 -14.79
C ARG A 876 -23.91 -18.73 -14.00
N ALA A 877 -24.74 -18.65 -12.96
CA ALA A 877 -25.19 -19.82 -12.21
C ALA A 877 -25.95 -20.83 -13.09
N ALA A 878 -26.79 -20.33 -14.00
CA ALA A 878 -27.50 -21.19 -14.96
C ALA A 878 -26.53 -21.81 -15.99
N GLN A 879 -25.56 -21.04 -16.50
CA GLN A 879 -24.55 -21.57 -17.43
C GLN A 879 -23.61 -22.58 -16.75
N TYR A 880 -23.22 -22.35 -15.50
CA TYR A 880 -22.45 -23.31 -14.70
C TYR A 880 -23.19 -24.66 -14.58
N ALA A 881 -24.50 -24.63 -14.30
CA ALA A 881 -25.30 -25.85 -14.24
C ALA A 881 -25.34 -26.61 -15.57
N ILE A 882 -25.35 -25.90 -16.70
CA ILE A 882 -25.27 -26.50 -18.05
C ILE A 882 -23.91 -27.17 -18.26
N VAL A 883 -22.81 -26.48 -17.99
CA VAL A 883 -21.45 -27.05 -18.13
C VAL A 883 -21.28 -28.28 -17.23
N LYS A 884 -21.71 -28.19 -15.96
CA LYS A 884 -21.72 -29.34 -15.04
C LYS A 884 -22.50 -30.52 -15.61
N LYS A 885 -23.69 -30.30 -16.18
CA LYS A 885 -24.47 -31.37 -16.80
C LYS A 885 -23.73 -32.02 -17.98
N GLN A 886 -23.09 -31.23 -18.84
CA GLN A 886 -22.32 -31.77 -19.98
C GLN A 886 -21.12 -32.62 -19.51
N ILE A 887 -20.45 -32.23 -18.43
CA ILE A 887 -19.42 -33.05 -17.78
C ILE A 887 -20.00 -34.40 -17.32
N LEU A 888 -21.19 -34.43 -16.71
CA LEU A 888 -21.85 -35.67 -16.32
C LEU A 888 -22.18 -36.56 -17.52
N VAL A 889 -22.60 -35.98 -18.66
CA VAL A 889 -22.85 -36.73 -19.91
C VAL A 889 -21.55 -37.40 -20.39
N ILE A 890 -20.45 -36.63 -20.50
CA ILE A 890 -19.16 -37.10 -20.99
C ILE A 890 -18.64 -38.28 -20.15
N TYR A 891 -18.67 -38.17 -18.83
CA TYR A 891 -18.14 -39.22 -17.96
C TYR A 891 -19.11 -40.39 -17.77
N SER A 892 -20.41 -40.19 -17.96
CA SER A 892 -21.37 -41.31 -18.08
C SER A 892 -21.07 -42.15 -19.32
N GLN A 893 -20.79 -41.52 -20.47
CA GLN A 893 -20.33 -42.23 -21.67
C GLN A 893 -19.02 -43.00 -21.43
N CYS A 894 -18.09 -42.40 -20.67
CA CYS A 894 -16.85 -43.09 -20.27
C CYS A 894 -17.15 -44.35 -19.46
N VAL A 895 -17.90 -44.23 -18.36
CA VAL A 895 -18.25 -45.37 -17.48
C VAL A 895 -18.97 -46.48 -18.26
N LEU A 896 -19.91 -46.12 -19.14
CA LEU A 896 -20.63 -47.08 -19.98
C LEU A 896 -19.70 -47.84 -20.93
N ARG A 897 -18.75 -47.16 -21.58
CA ARG A 897 -17.79 -47.81 -22.46
C ARG A 897 -16.99 -48.88 -21.72
N TYR A 898 -16.51 -48.59 -20.52
CA TYR A 898 -15.71 -49.57 -19.77
C TYR A 898 -16.54 -50.69 -19.16
N ALA A 899 -17.78 -50.41 -18.74
CA ALA A 899 -18.71 -51.48 -18.37
C ALA A 899 -18.96 -52.45 -19.55
N ASN A 900 -19.07 -51.95 -20.78
CA ASN A 900 -19.18 -52.78 -21.99
C ASN A 900 -17.90 -53.56 -22.31
N TYR A 901 -16.71 -53.00 -22.04
CA TYR A 901 -15.46 -53.75 -22.19
C TYR A 901 -15.32 -54.87 -21.17
N LEU A 902 -15.79 -54.68 -19.92
CA LEU A 902 -15.84 -55.76 -18.94
C LEU A 902 -16.79 -56.89 -19.37
N ASP A 903 -17.94 -56.54 -19.95
CA ASP A 903 -18.85 -57.52 -20.55
C ASP A 903 -18.17 -58.29 -21.69
N GLY A 904 -17.46 -57.59 -22.56
CA GLY A 904 -16.68 -58.18 -23.66
C GLY A 904 -15.60 -59.13 -23.15
N ALA A 905 -14.81 -58.70 -22.16
CA ALA A 905 -13.73 -59.50 -21.61
C ALA A 905 -14.24 -60.75 -20.90
N PHE A 906 -15.38 -60.66 -20.21
CA PHE A 906 -16.05 -61.84 -19.65
C PHE A 906 -16.53 -62.82 -20.72
N ILE A 907 -17.15 -62.30 -21.80
CA ILE A 907 -17.64 -63.14 -22.91
C ILE A 907 -16.48 -63.84 -23.63
N ASP A 908 -15.38 -63.12 -23.86
CA ASP A 908 -14.24 -63.61 -24.63
C ASP A 908 -13.23 -64.40 -23.78
N GLY A 909 -13.31 -64.29 -22.45
CA GLY A 909 -12.32 -64.83 -21.51
C GLY A 909 -10.96 -64.16 -21.64
N SER A 910 -10.93 -62.86 -21.95
CA SER A 910 -9.71 -62.06 -22.12
C SER A 910 -9.28 -61.37 -20.82
N GLU A 911 -8.08 -60.79 -20.83
CA GLU A 911 -7.63 -59.90 -19.76
C GLU A 911 -8.58 -58.69 -19.61
N TYR A 912 -8.80 -58.25 -18.37
CA TYR A 912 -9.76 -57.21 -18.02
C TYR A 912 -9.21 -56.16 -17.04
N ALA A 913 -7.99 -56.35 -16.53
CA ALA A 913 -7.41 -55.49 -15.50
C ALA A 913 -7.30 -54.03 -15.97
N ASP A 914 -6.83 -53.82 -17.20
CA ASP A 914 -6.70 -52.47 -17.79
C ASP A 914 -8.09 -51.82 -17.99
N HIS A 915 -9.09 -52.60 -18.37
CA HIS A 915 -10.47 -52.11 -18.51
C HIS A 915 -11.10 -51.75 -17.16
N GLN A 916 -10.82 -52.52 -16.10
CA GLN A 916 -11.24 -52.18 -14.74
C GLN A 916 -10.54 -50.93 -14.25
N ALA A 917 -9.23 -50.82 -14.46
CA ALA A 917 -8.39 -49.70 -14.07
C ALA A 917 -8.84 -48.38 -14.71
N GLU A 918 -9.00 -48.36 -16.03
CA GLU A 918 -9.45 -47.18 -16.77
C GLU A 918 -10.90 -46.84 -16.42
N GLY A 919 -11.77 -47.85 -16.29
CA GLY A 919 -13.15 -47.70 -15.85
C GLY A 919 -13.28 -47.12 -14.44
N GLN A 920 -12.43 -47.57 -13.50
CA GLN A 920 -12.36 -47.06 -12.13
C GLN A 920 -11.98 -45.58 -12.13
N ALA A 921 -10.95 -45.20 -12.88
CA ALA A 921 -10.50 -43.82 -12.93
C ALA A 921 -11.58 -42.87 -13.50
N PHE A 922 -12.30 -43.27 -14.56
CA PHE A 922 -13.45 -42.51 -15.05
C PHE A 922 -14.62 -42.49 -14.06
N TRP A 923 -14.92 -43.62 -13.42
CA TRP A 923 -15.98 -43.71 -12.42
C TRP A 923 -15.76 -42.72 -11.27
N ARG A 924 -14.52 -42.62 -10.77
CA ARG A 924 -14.15 -41.70 -9.69
C ARG A 924 -14.45 -40.22 -10.00
N VAL A 925 -14.57 -39.83 -11.27
CA VAL A 925 -14.96 -38.47 -11.68
C VAL A 925 -16.43 -38.16 -11.36
N ILE A 926 -17.31 -39.17 -11.34
CA ILE A 926 -18.76 -38.99 -11.14
C ILE A 926 -19.35 -39.77 -9.95
N ALA A 927 -18.56 -40.60 -9.29
CA ALA A 927 -19.01 -41.48 -8.21
C ALA A 927 -19.80 -40.76 -7.09
N PRO A 928 -19.38 -39.58 -6.61
CA PRO A 928 -20.12 -38.87 -5.57
C PRO A 928 -21.48 -38.35 -6.05
N PHE A 929 -21.58 -37.91 -7.31
CA PHE A 929 -22.86 -37.49 -7.90
C PHE A 929 -23.83 -38.66 -8.02
N VAL A 930 -23.35 -39.83 -8.43
CA VAL A 930 -24.19 -41.03 -8.49
C VAL A 930 -24.61 -41.48 -7.10
N LYS A 931 -23.74 -41.43 -6.09
CA LYS A 931 -24.11 -41.76 -4.71
C LYS A 931 -25.22 -40.86 -4.15
N GLU A 932 -25.22 -39.58 -4.54
CA GLU A 932 -26.25 -38.61 -4.12
C GLU A 932 -27.64 -39.01 -4.61
N VAL A 933 -27.76 -39.54 -5.84
CA VAL A 933 -29.06 -39.90 -6.45
C VAL A 933 -29.39 -41.39 -6.34
N ASN A 934 -28.38 -42.27 -6.28
CA ASN A 934 -28.51 -43.72 -6.26
C ASN A 934 -27.32 -44.38 -5.53
N ALA A 935 -27.35 -44.38 -4.19
CA ALA A 935 -26.31 -44.97 -3.35
C ALA A 935 -26.06 -46.48 -3.60
N ASN A 936 -27.11 -47.24 -3.90
CA ASN A 936 -26.98 -48.68 -4.21
C ASN A 936 -26.29 -48.88 -5.57
N GLY A 937 -26.68 -48.12 -6.59
CA GLY A 937 -26.03 -48.11 -7.90
C GLY A 937 -24.57 -47.68 -7.84
N ALA A 938 -24.24 -46.68 -7.01
CA ALA A 938 -22.85 -46.30 -6.76
C ALA A 938 -22.02 -47.44 -6.16
N THR A 939 -22.60 -48.21 -5.23
CA THR A 939 -21.94 -49.40 -4.66
C THR A 939 -21.71 -50.48 -5.72
N PHE A 940 -22.69 -50.69 -6.60
CA PHE A 940 -22.55 -51.62 -7.73
C PHE A 940 -21.40 -51.20 -8.67
N LEU A 941 -21.39 -49.94 -9.10
CA LEU A 941 -20.39 -49.42 -10.03
C LEU A 941 -18.98 -49.40 -9.44
N GLU A 942 -18.83 -49.03 -8.17
CA GLU A 942 -17.55 -49.16 -7.45
C GLU A 942 -17.04 -50.60 -7.49
N GLY A 943 -17.93 -51.56 -7.25
CA GLY A 943 -17.55 -52.97 -7.14
C GLY A 943 -17.16 -53.65 -8.47
N ILE A 944 -17.72 -53.23 -9.61
CA ILE A 944 -17.36 -53.84 -10.91
C ILE A 944 -16.01 -53.34 -11.44
N PHE A 945 -15.61 -52.13 -11.04
CA PHE A 945 -14.31 -51.52 -11.38
C PHE A 945 -13.24 -51.75 -10.30
N ASP A 946 -13.55 -52.48 -9.24
CA ASP A 946 -12.59 -52.86 -8.21
C ASP A 946 -11.59 -53.89 -8.75
N LEU A 947 -10.33 -53.48 -8.89
CA LEU A 947 -9.24 -54.32 -9.43
C LEU A 947 -8.93 -55.55 -8.54
N SER A 948 -9.40 -55.58 -7.29
CA SER A 948 -9.24 -56.76 -6.43
C SER A 948 -10.21 -57.91 -6.81
N ARG A 949 -11.15 -57.64 -7.72
CA ARG A 949 -12.25 -58.54 -8.07
C ARG A 949 -12.21 -58.95 -9.54
N GLU A 950 -12.53 -60.22 -9.78
CA GLU A 950 -12.67 -60.72 -11.15
C GLU A 950 -13.99 -60.26 -11.80
N THR A 951 -13.96 -60.02 -13.11
CA THR A 951 -15.20 -59.82 -13.89
C THR A 951 -16.06 -61.08 -13.84
N SER A 952 -17.33 -60.94 -13.44
CA SER A 952 -18.17 -62.08 -13.05
C SER A 952 -19.38 -62.34 -13.94
N GLU A 953 -19.68 -61.42 -14.86
CA GLU A 953 -20.87 -61.51 -15.72
C GLU A 953 -20.75 -60.64 -16.99
N LYS A 954 -21.83 -60.62 -17.78
CA LYS A 954 -21.93 -59.91 -19.08
C LYS A 954 -23.04 -58.87 -19.14
N THR A 955 -23.46 -58.34 -17.99
CA THR A 955 -24.59 -57.39 -17.90
C THR A 955 -24.22 -56.06 -17.27
N HIS A 956 -22.92 -55.77 -17.13
CA HIS A 956 -22.42 -54.56 -16.48
C HIS A 956 -22.88 -53.31 -17.24
N TYR A 957 -22.81 -53.30 -18.57
CA TYR A 957 -23.25 -52.15 -19.39
C TYR A 957 -24.72 -51.79 -19.14
N CYS A 958 -25.60 -52.78 -19.18
CA CYS A 958 -27.04 -52.56 -19.00
C CYS A 958 -27.38 -52.02 -17.61
N ARG A 959 -26.74 -52.55 -16.56
CA ARG A 959 -26.93 -52.05 -15.19
C ARG A 959 -26.34 -50.66 -15.00
N ALA A 960 -25.14 -50.40 -15.53
CA ALA A 960 -24.53 -49.08 -15.52
C ALA A 960 -25.42 -48.05 -16.23
N LYS A 961 -26.02 -48.41 -17.37
CA LYS A 961 -26.97 -47.54 -18.10
C LYS A 961 -28.18 -47.18 -17.26
N ALA A 962 -28.79 -48.16 -16.57
CA ALA A 962 -29.90 -47.89 -15.67
C ALA A 962 -29.50 -46.95 -14.53
N ILE A 963 -28.37 -47.21 -13.86
CA ILE A 963 -27.87 -46.41 -12.73
C ILE A 963 -27.57 -44.96 -13.16
N LEU A 964 -26.88 -44.77 -14.28
CA LEU A 964 -26.46 -43.44 -14.72
C LEU A 964 -27.64 -42.56 -15.18
N SER A 965 -28.77 -43.16 -15.57
CA SER A 965 -29.97 -42.39 -15.92
C SER A 965 -30.54 -41.58 -14.75
N ASP A 966 -30.26 -41.99 -13.51
CA ASP A 966 -30.68 -41.27 -12.29
C ASP A 966 -29.95 -39.92 -12.11
N LEU A 967 -28.84 -39.69 -12.82
CA LEU A 967 -28.13 -38.39 -12.83
C LEU A 967 -28.89 -37.29 -13.58
N GLY A 968 -30.02 -37.62 -14.23
CA GLY A 968 -30.77 -36.68 -15.05
C GLY A 968 -30.15 -36.41 -16.44
N VAL A 969 -29.23 -37.29 -16.87
CA VAL A 969 -28.77 -37.38 -18.26
C VAL A 969 -29.77 -38.21 -19.07
N THR A 970 -30.12 -37.74 -20.27
CA THR A 970 -31.10 -38.44 -21.12
C THR A 970 -30.43 -39.44 -22.06
N ASP A 971 -31.18 -40.46 -22.50
CA ASP A 971 -30.71 -41.40 -23.54
C ASP A 971 -30.25 -40.68 -24.81
N ALA A 972 -30.89 -39.56 -25.17
CA ALA A 972 -30.51 -38.77 -26.34
C ALA A 972 -29.18 -38.03 -26.15
N GLU A 973 -28.91 -37.52 -24.95
CA GLU A 973 -27.64 -36.86 -24.62
C GLU A 973 -26.47 -37.86 -24.52
N ILE A 974 -26.74 -39.06 -23.99
CA ILE A 974 -25.73 -40.13 -23.90
C ILE A 974 -25.48 -40.77 -25.26
N GLY A 975 -26.51 -40.95 -26.08
CA GLY A 975 -26.42 -41.64 -27.37
C GLY A 975 -26.40 -43.16 -27.26
N THR A 976 -25.92 -43.82 -28.31
CA THR A 976 -25.85 -45.29 -28.41
C THR A 976 -24.42 -45.71 -28.67
N LEU A 977 -23.84 -46.45 -27.71
CA LEU A 977 -22.50 -46.99 -27.86
C LEU A 977 -22.39 -47.90 -29.10
N GLU A 978 -21.32 -47.72 -29.88
CA GLU A 978 -20.92 -48.64 -30.94
C GLU A 978 -20.45 -49.98 -30.33
N ASP A 979 -20.72 -51.09 -31.03
CA ASP A 979 -20.22 -52.42 -30.64
C ASP A 979 -20.57 -52.86 -29.20
N ILE A 980 -21.83 -52.66 -28.79
CA ILE A 980 -22.35 -53.19 -27.52
C ILE A 980 -22.21 -54.72 -27.52
N ARG A 981 -21.40 -55.24 -26.58
CA ARG A 981 -21.02 -56.65 -26.47
C ARG A 981 -22.18 -57.52 -26.00
N TYR A 982 -23.07 -56.97 -25.18
CA TYR A 982 -24.33 -57.59 -24.77
C TYR A 982 -25.52 -56.67 -25.06
N ALA A 983 -26.09 -56.79 -26.26
CA ALA A 983 -27.05 -55.83 -26.80
C ALA A 983 -28.47 -55.89 -26.20
N ASN A 984 -28.81 -56.91 -25.40
CA ASN A 984 -30.16 -57.08 -24.86
C ASN A 984 -30.24 -56.72 -23.36
N CYS A 985 -30.64 -55.48 -23.06
CA CYS A 985 -30.88 -55.05 -21.68
C CYS A 985 -32.27 -55.42 -21.13
N ASP A 986 -33.12 -56.10 -21.91
CA ASP A 986 -34.46 -56.48 -21.43
C ASP A 986 -34.35 -57.46 -20.25
N GLY A 987 -35.00 -57.10 -19.14
CA GLY A 987 -35.00 -57.91 -17.91
C GLY A 987 -33.69 -57.89 -17.13
N VAL A 988 -32.72 -57.04 -17.51
CA VAL A 988 -31.52 -56.78 -16.70
C VAL A 988 -31.82 -55.65 -15.73
N GLU A 989 -32.02 -56.01 -14.47
CA GLU A 989 -32.26 -55.04 -13.38
C GLU A 989 -30.99 -54.80 -12.56
N VAL A 990 -30.91 -53.62 -11.96
CA VAL A 990 -29.91 -53.31 -10.93
C VAL A 990 -30.23 -54.18 -9.70
N PRO A 991 -29.25 -54.87 -9.09
CA PRO A 991 -29.50 -55.67 -7.89
C PRO A 991 -30.13 -54.85 -6.78
N GLU A 992 -31.10 -55.40 -6.05
CA GLU A 992 -31.76 -54.72 -4.92
C GLU A 992 -30.76 -54.35 -3.82
N ASP A 993 -29.82 -55.26 -3.54
CA ASP A 993 -28.66 -55.02 -2.67
C ASP A 993 -27.36 -55.32 -3.45
N ALA A 994 -26.69 -54.25 -3.88
CA ALA A 994 -25.42 -54.35 -4.58
C ALA A 994 -24.33 -54.98 -3.71
N THR A 995 -24.32 -54.77 -2.40
CA THR A 995 -23.29 -55.30 -1.49
C THR A 995 -23.39 -56.82 -1.42
N GLU A 996 -24.59 -57.35 -1.20
CA GLU A 996 -24.85 -58.80 -1.17
C GLU A 996 -24.58 -59.42 -2.53
N TYR A 997 -25.05 -58.77 -3.60
CA TYR A 997 -24.82 -59.22 -4.97
C TYR A 997 -23.33 -59.36 -5.27
N LEU A 998 -22.54 -58.34 -4.95
CA LEU A 998 -21.10 -58.32 -5.17
C LEU A 998 -20.34 -59.31 -4.28
N ALA A 999 -20.80 -59.56 -3.05
CA ALA A 999 -20.21 -60.59 -2.18
C ALA A 999 -20.40 -62.03 -2.70
N THR A 1000 -21.40 -62.24 -3.55
CA THR A 1000 -21.74 -63.55 -4.12
C THR A 1000 -21.30 -63.72 -5.58
N THR A 1001 -20.81 -62.64 -6.22
CA THR A 1001 -20.42 -62.61 -7.64
C THR A 1001 -18.97 -62.13 -7.82
N GLY A 1002 -18.17 -62.95 -8.53
CA GLY A 1002 -16.72 -62.75 -8.71
C GLY A 1002 -15.91 -63.31 -7.55
N THR A 1003 -14.78 -63.95 -7.83
CA THR A 1003 -13.84 -64.31 -6.75
C THR A 1003 -12.93 -63.12 -6.43
N VAL A 1004 -12.61 -62.92 -5.16
CA VAL A 1004 -11.53 -61.99 -4.77
C VAL A 1004 -10.23 -62.68 -5.16
N SER A 1005 -9.45 -62.07 -6.05
CA SER A 1005 -8.23 -62.73 -6.53
C SER A 1005 -7.25 -62.93 -5.36
N GLY A 1006 -6.57 -64.10 -5.34
CA GLY A 1006 -5.56 -64.42 -4.32
C GLY A 1006 -4.29 -63.56 -4.37
N ALA A 1007 -4.26 -62.54 -5.24
CA ALA A 1007 -3.20 -61.55 -5.36
C ALA A 1007 -3.35 -60.38 -4.38
N SER A 1008 -4.23 -60.48 -3.38
CA SER A 1008 -4.38 -59.48 -2.30
C SER A 1008 -3.15 -59.45 -1.39
N ARG A 1009 -2.06 -58.85 -1.87
CA ARG A 1009 -1.05 -58.28 -0.98
C ARG A 1009 -1.61 -56.97 -0.42
N PHE A 1010 -2.23 -57.09 0.75
CA PHE A 1010 -2.59 -56.00 1.68
C PHE A 1010 -3.24 -54.74 1.06
N ALA A 1011 -4.51 -54.84 0.68
CA ALA A 1011 -5.39 -53.65 0.54
C ALA A 1011 -6.75 -53.94 1.19
N ALA A 1012 -6.74 -54.16 2.51
CA ALA A 1012 -7.95 -54.18 3.34
C ALA A 1012 -7.84 -53.05 4.36
N ALA A 1013 -7.88 -51.79 3.90
CA ALA A 1013 -7.99 -50.64 4.78
C ALA A 1013 -8.44 -49.33 4.11
N PHE A 1014 -9.17 -49.32 2.97
CA PHE A 1014 -9.78 -48.06 2.49
C PHE A 1014 -11.16 -48.21 1.81
N SER A 1015 -11.85 -49.31 2.08
CA SER A 1015 -13.29 -49.44 1.79
C SER A 1015 -14.08 -49.35 3.09
N VAL A 1016 -14.83 -48.26 3.21
CA VAL A 1016 -15.82 -47.87 4.23
C VAL A 1016 -16.25 -49.00 5.19
N ALA A 1017 -15.80 -48.94 6.45
CA ALA A 1017 -16.44 -49.60 7.57
C ALA A 1017 -16.24 -48.82 8.88
N ALA A 1018 -17.14 -47.86 9.16
CA ALA A 1018 -17.74 -47.59 10.48
C ALA A 1018 -18.52 -46.25 10.49
N VAL A 1019 -19.72 -46.23 9.93
CA VAL A 1019 -20.79 -45.37 10.45
C VAL A 1019 -21.78 -46.29 11.15
N GLY A 1020 -21.52 -46.52 12.43
CA GLY A 1020 -22.36 -47.35 13.29
C GLY A 1020 -21.74 -47.48 14.67
N ALA A 1021 -22.34 -46.77 15.64
CA ALA A 1021 -22.06 -46.80 17.09
C ALA A 1021 -20.94 -45.89 17.64
N ALA A 1022 -21.18 -44.57 17.65
CA ALA A 1022 -20.65 -43.67 18.69
C ALA A 1022 -21.54 -42.41 18.84
N ALA A 1023 -22.82 -42.61 19.16
CA ALA A 1023 -23.74 -41.52 19.49
C ALA A 1023 -24.69 -41.91 20.63
N VAL A 1024 -24.15 -42.44 21.73
CA VAL A 1024 -24.80 -42.41 23.03
C VAL A 1024 -23.71 -42.29 24.10
N CYS A 1025 -23.90 -41.36 25.04
CA CYS A 1025 -23.04 -40.98 26.16
C CYS A 1025 -21.88 -40.02 25.83
N VAL A 1026 -22.15 -38.71 25.87
CA VAL A 1026 -21.74 -37.83 27.00
C VAL A 1026 -22.70 -36.62 27.04
N PHE A 1027 -23.65 -36.66 27.99
CA PHE A 1027 -24.17 -35.45 28.64
C PHE A 1027 -23.66 -35.56 30.09
N GLY A 1028 -22.84 -34.62 30.53
CA GLY A 1028 -22.38 -34.57 31.92
C GLY A 1028 -21.16 -33.69 32.15
N LEU A 1029 -21.45 -32.44 32.55
CA LEU A 1029 -20.60 -31.35 33.05
C LEU A 1029 -19.91 -30.45 32.02
#